data_AF-A0A1F4D762-F1
#
_entry.id   AF-A0A1F4D762-F1
#
_cell.length_a   1.000
_cell.length_b   1.000
_cell.length_c   1.000
_cell.angle_alpha   90.00
_cell.angle_beta   90.00
_cell.angle_gamma   90.00
#
_symmetry.space_group_name_H-M   'P 1'
#
loop_
_entity.id
_entity.type
_entity.pdbx_description
1 polymer ?
#
loop_
_entity_poly.entity_id
_entity_poly.type
_entity_poly.pdbx_seq_one_letter_code
_entity_poly.pdbx_strand_id
1 'polypeptide(L)'
;MNTHAMSASALEADVAAGCFHCGLPLGGASRFTVFVNGAERDMCCAGCAAVAETIVAAGLADYYRHRSAPGNRPEDSMPQWMRDLESFDLEAVQHSFVQRGDAGARRAELLLEGVNCPACVWLVEQRLKRLPGVNEVSVNYATQRVRIGWSDAELRLSSILRTVANVGLRAHPFDAAHRTALRQKDKRRRLFELALAALGMMQVMMYAVPVYLSDAGDIAPEFEQLMRWASLILTLPVVLVSARSFFFGAWRDLAHRRIGMDVPIALAIAGAFVASVWATVAGRGEVYFDSLTMFVFLLLGARYLEAESRARAVAAIERLSHPLPAAAACVPRYPDSKETRTMATAALVPGNMVLVDSGSAIPADGTIMEGTSEVNEALLSGEARPVPKRAGDTVVGGTLNVGSPLFVRISRVGADTVLSHIVRLADRALGEKPRFAQMADRIAGSFSLAVLILAAITALAWLSAGSELWFRNAISVLVVTCPCALSLATPAALAAATGRLSGIGLLATRGHVLETFARITDVVFDKTGTLTQNEMRVARVVPLGNLRAETILLLAAELELGSGHPLARALTGAANDAPGMLAVRATMLMHSAGEGVEGEINGERLRIGTATFVGALVGKPLAQSAIPEHSHSQVLLGQSGEWLARIDLDDAPRPDARAALDALRAAGARIHVLSGDVPAAVHAIARELGINEADNVQARATPQRKLEYVEALQRKGCVVAMVGDGINDAPVLAKAALSIAMGGGTDLARANADMVLLSGRLTALADGLGVARATRRVIGQNIAWAIGYNAIAVPLAMMGWISPWVAALGMSASSLLVVGNAARLHRGGGKG
;
A
#
# COMPACT_ATOMS: atom_id res chain seq x y z
N MET A 1 64.83 12.85 11.45
CA MET A 1 65.70 13.36 10.38
C MET A 1 64.83 14.12 9.38
N ASN A 2 65.23 15.37 9.12
CA ASN A 2 64.73 16.35 8.15
C ASN A 2 63.29 16.88 8.28
N THR A 3 63.12 17.74 9.29
CA THR A 3 62.15 18.84 9.29
C THR A 3 62.56 19.91 8.28
N HIS A 4 61.93 19.96 7.11
CA HIS A 4 61.90 21.17 6.29
C HIS A 4 60.75 22.05 6.79
N ALA A 5 61.06 22.97 7.71
CA ALA A 5 60.21 24.12 7.96
C ALA A 5 60.29 25.02 6.72
N MET A 6 59.29 24.93 5.83
CA MET A 6 59.10 25.97 4.83
C MET A 6 58.66 27.24 5.55
N SER A 7 59.37 28.35 5.29
CA SER A 7 59.02 29.66 5.81
C SER A 7 57.65 30.09 5.29
N ALA A 8 56.89 30.83 6.10
CA ALA A 8 55.58 31.38 5.74
C ALA A 8 55.61 32.20 4.42
N SER A 9 56.77 32.74 4.02
CA SER A 9 56.93 33.48 2.77
C SER A 9 56.87 32.61 1.51
N ALA A 10 57.15 31.30 1.60
CA ALA A 10 57.10 30.39 0.45
C ALA A 10 55.65 29.99 0.09
N LEU A 11 54.74 29.96 1.08
CA LEU A 11 53.32 29.73 0.85
C LEU A 11 52.60 30.95 0.25
N GLU A 12 53.09 32.17 0.48
CA GLU A 12 52.51 33.38 -0.13
C GLU A 12 52.83 33.50 -1.62
N ALA A 13 53.97 32.95 -2.07
CA ALA A 13 54.39 33.04 -3.47
C ALA A 13 53.59 32.09 -4.39
N ASP A 14 53.17 30.91 -3.91
CA ASP A 14 52.48 29.91 -4.73
C ASP A 14 50.94 30.11 -4.78
N VAL A 15 50.40 30.95 -3.88
CA VAL A 15 48.97 31.34 -3.87
C VAL A 15 48.68 32.52 -4.81
N ALA A 16 49.71 33.20 -5.34
CA ALA A 16 49.53 34.35 -6.22
C ALA A 16 48.86 34.02 -7.57
N ALA A 17 48.76 32.73 -7.95
CA ALA A 17 48.15 32.28 -9.21
C ALA A 17 46.88 31.42 -9.05
N GLY A 18 46.44 31.14 -7.82
CA GLY A 18 45.35 30.18 -7.52
C GLY A 18 44.26 30.73 -6.60
N CYS A 19 43.18 29.98 -6.47
CA CYS A 19 42.08 30.26 -5.55
C CYS A 19 42.60 30.32 -4.11
N PHE A 20 42.30 31.41 -3.43
CA PHE A 20 42.74 31.61 -2.06
C PHE A 20 42.14 30.58 -1.11
N HIS A 21 40.97 29.99 -1.35
CA HIS A 21 40.39 28.96 -0.49
C HIS A 21 40.94 27.55 -0.76
N CYS A 22 40.87 27.06 -2.01
CA CYS A 22 41.18 25.66 -2.37
C CYS A 22 42.48 25.44 -3.17
N GLY A 23 43.21 26.51 -3.53
CA GLY A 23 44.53 26.43 -4.15
C GLY A 23 44.56 26.10 -5.65
N LEU A 24 43.41 25.88 -6.30
CA LEU A 24 43.34 25.59 -7.75
C LEU A 24 43.57 26.83 -8.62
N PRO A 25 44.16 26.70 -9.83
CA PRO A 25 44.37 27.84 -10.74
C PRO A 25 43.05 28.55 -11.11
N LEU A 26 43.10 29.87 -11.22
CA LEU A 26 41.95 30.70 -11.58
C LEU A 26 41.69 30.60 -13.10
N GLY A 27 40.64 29.88 -13.50
CA GLY A 27 40.20 29.81 -14.90
C GLY A 27 39.59 31.13 -15.38
N GLY A 28 40.02 31.64 -16.52
CA GLY A 28 39.62 32.96 -17.04
C GLY A 28 38.14 33.03 -17.46
N ALA A 29 37.34 33.78 -16.69
CA ALA A 29 36.21 34.63 -17.12
C ALA A 29 35.30 35.05 -15.93
N SER A 30 35.34 34.36 -14.79
CA SER A 30 34.61 34.75 -13.57
C SER A 30 35.48 34.55 -12.33
N ARG A 31 35.94 35.66 -11.73
CA ARG A 31 36.64 35.66 -10.44
C ARG A 31 35.65 36.11 -9.37
N PHE A 32 35.43 35.28 -8.36
CA PHE A 32 34.69 35.68 -7.17
C PHE A 32 35.69 36.23 -6.17
N THR A 33 35.43 37.38 -5.57
CA THR A 33 36.34 37.98 -4.58
C THR A 33 35.69 38.00 -3.21
N VAL A 34 36.49 37.72 -2.17
CA VAL A 34 36.06 37.77 -0.77
C VAL A 34 37.11 38.51 0.06
N PHE A 35 36.65 39.38 0.96
CA PHE A 35 37.54 40.11 1.87
C PHE A 35 37.94 39.23 3.06
N VAL A 36 39.22 38.83 3.14
CA VAL A 36 39.74 37.94 4.19
C VAL A 36 40.98 38.57 4.81
N ASN A 37 40.98 38.76 6.15
CA ASN A 37 42.13 39.31 6.91
C ASN A 37 42.67 40.64 6.37
N GLY A 38 41.78 41.56 5.99
CA GLY A 38 42.17 42.90 5.54
C GLY A 38 42.55 43.01 4.06
N ALA A 39 42.46 41.92 3.27
CA ALA A 39 42.77 41.91 1.85
C ALA A 39 41.66 41.23 1.03
N GLU A 40 41.44 41.72 -0.18
CA GLU A 40 40.56 41.07 -1.16
C GLU A 40 41.26 39.85 -1.76
N ARG A 41 40.58 38.70 -1.78
CA ARG A 41 41.14 37.40 -2.17
C ARG A 41 40.30 36.73 -3.24
N ASP A 42 40.96 36.26 -4.30
CA ASP A 42 40.33 35.59 -5.44
C ASP A 42 39.89 34.15 -5.10
N MET A 43 38.72 33.76 -5.62
CA MET A 43 38.12 32.44 -5.48
C MET A 43 37.79 31.85 -6.85
N CYS A 44 37.99 30.54 -7.03
CA CYS A 44 37.75 29.87 -8.31
C CYS A 44 36.27 29.62 -8.63
N CYS A 45 35.38 29.66 -7.64
CA CYS A 45 33.94 29.44 -7.83
C CYS A 45 33.11 30.08 -6.72
N ALA A 46 31.80 30.24 -6.97
CA ALA A 46 30.83 30.76 -5.99
C ALA A 46 30.82 29.94 -4.68
N GLY A 47 31.08 28.64 -4.74
CA GLY A 47 31.16 27.78 -3.54
C GLY A 47 32.35 28.14 -2.64
N CYS A 48 33.53 28.36 -3.22
CA CYS A 48 34.70 28.81 -2.46
C CYS A 48 34.50 30.22 -1.87
N ALA A 49 33.81 31.10 -2.60
CA ALA A 49 33.44 32.42 -2.09
C ALA A 49 32.46 32.33 -0.91
N ALA A 50 31.37 31.58 -1.05
CA ALA A 50 30.38 31.41 0.02
C ALA A 50 30.98 30.80 1.30
N VAL A 51 31.86 29.79 1.17
CA VAL A 51 32.56 29.20 2.31
C VAL A 51 33.50 30.22 2.96
N ALA A 52 34.27 30.97 2.16
CA ALA A 52 35.18 31.99 2.67
C ALA A 52 34.43 33.13 3.38
N GLU A 53 33.34 33.62 2.79
CA GLU A 53 32.46 34.62 3.40
C GLU A 53 31.88 34.11 4.72
N THR A 54 31.43 32.85 4.76
CA THR A 54 30.86 32.25 5.98
C THR A 54 31.91 32.15 7.09
N ILE A 55 33.15 31.76 6.77
CA ILE A 55 34.25 31.68 7.75
C ILE A 55 34.58 33.08 8.30
N VAL A 56 34.65 34.09 7.42
CA VAL A 56 34.92 35.48 7.82
C VAL A 56 33.76 36.05 8.67
N ALA A 57 32.52 35.83 8.23
CA ALA A 57 31.32 36.27 8.95
C ALA A 57 31.18 35.61 10.33
N ALA A 58 31.69 34.38 10.49
CA ALA A 58 31.73 33.68 11.77
C ALA A 58 32.86 34.16 12.71
N GLY A 59 33.66 35.16 12.32
CA GLY A 59 34.81 35.65 13.10
C GLY A 59 36.00 34.68 13.11
N LEU A 60 36.03 33.70 12.20
CA LEU A 60 37.05 32.64 12.14
C LEU A 60 38.08 32.88 11.03
N ALA A 61 38.29 34.14 10.62
CA ALA A 61 39.21 34.49 9.54
C ALA A 61 40.68 34.05 9.80
N ASP A 62 41.03 33.82 11.07
CA ASP A 62 42.32 33.28 11.52
C ASP A 62 42.60 31.87 11.01
N TYR A 63 41.55 31.12 10.63
CA TYR A 63 41.68 29.85 9.90
C TYR A 63 42.64 29.95 8.71
N TYR A 64 42.57 31.05 7.94
CA TYR A 64 43.41 31.25 6.77
C TYR A 64 44.88 31.55 7.10
N ARG A 65 45.18 32.03 8.31
CA ARG A 65 46.56 32.27 8.78
C ARG A 65 47.24 30.99 9.26
N HIS A 66 46.46 30.06 9.80
CA HIS A 66 46.99 28.86 10.46
C HIS A 66 46.75 27.56 9.68
N ARG A 67 46.11 27.62 8.51
CA ARG A 67 45.89 26.43 7.69
C ARG A 67 47.22 25.85 7.19
N SER A 68 47.33 24.53 7.27
CA SER A 68 48.47 23.76 6.77
C SER A 68 48.28 23.29 5.31
N ALA A 69 47.06 23.37 4.77
CA ALA A 69 46.72 22.99 3.39
C ALA A 69 45.52 23.82 2.86
N PRO A 70 45.31 23.89 1.53
CA PRO A 70 44.08 24.47 0.95
C PRO A 70 42.82 23.69 1.34
N GLY A 71 41.66 24.33 1.32
CA GLY A 71 40.36 23.70 1.62
C GLY A 71 39.91 22.74 0.51
N ASN A 72 39.34 21.59 0.90
CA ASN A 72 38.75 20.62 -0.03
C ASN A 72 37.51 21.20 -0.73
N ARG A 73 37.19 20.72 -1.95
CA ARG A 73 35.88 21.01 -2.53
C ARG A 73 34.78 20.40 -1.64
N PRO A 74 33.59 21.00 -1.59
CA PRO A 74 32.41 20.33 -1.04
C PRO A 74 32.20 18.93 -1.66
N GLU A 75 32.50 18.79 -2.95
CA GLU A 75 32.44 17.53 -3.72
C GLU A 75 33.40 16.43 -3.23
N ASP A 76 34.59 16.80 -2.76
CA ASP A 76 35.61 15.84 -2.28
C ASP A 76 35.29 15.32 -0.87
N SER A 77 34.49 16.08 -0.12
CA SER A 77 33.99 15.70 1.21
C SER A 77 32.77 14.77 1.16
N MET A 78 32.17 14.55 -0.03
CA MET A 78 31.02 13.67 -0.19
C MET A 78 31.42 12.19 -0.04
N PRO A 79 30.66 11.39 0.72
CA PRO A 79 30.85 9.95 0.80
C PRO A 79 30.84 9.29 -0.59
N GLN A 80 31.70 8.29 -0.82
CA GLN A 80 31.90 7.66 -2.13
C GLN A 80 30.60 7.17 -2.80
N TRP A 81 29.70 6.56 -2.02
CA TRP A 81 28.38 6.11 -2.51
C TRP A 81 27.50 7.25 -3.07
N MET A 82 27.73 8.51 -2.67
CA MET A 82 27.01 9.68 -3.18
C MET A 82 27.61 10.18 -4.50
N ARG A 83 28.91 9.93 -4.73
CA ARG A 83 29.58 10.19 -6.01
C ARG A 83 29.16 9.19 -7.08
N ASP A 84 28.92 7.95 -6.67
CA ASP A 84 28.49 6.87 -7.57
C ASP A 84 27.03 7.06 -8.08
N LEU A 85 26.29 8.04 -7.57
CA LEU A 85 24.90 8.29 -7.96
C LEU A 85 24.74 8.69 -9.44
N GLU A 86 25.77 9.24 -10.06
CA GLU A 86 25.77 9.61 -11.48
C GLU A 86 25.67 8.38 -12.40
N SER A 87 26.08 7.21 -11.93
CA SER A 87 25.92 5.96 -12.68
C SER A 87 24.44 5.59 -12.91
N PHE A 88 23.53 6.08 -12.06
CA PHE A 88 22.08 5.87 -12.24
C PHE A 88 21.49 6.73 -13.35
N ASP A 89 22.23 7.69 -13.91
CA ASP A 89 21.79 8.45 -15.09
C ASP A 89 22.07 7.69 -16.40
N LEU A 90 22.85 6.60 -16.35
CA LEU A 90 23.13 5.77 -17.52
C LEU A 90 21.88 5.00 -17.98
N GLU A 91 21.59 5.09 -19.28
CA GLU A 91 20.42 4.46 -19.90
C GLU A 91 20.37 2.94 -19.67
N ALA A 92 21.53 2.27 -19.73
CA ALA A 92 21.66 0.83 -19.51
C ALA A 92 21.27 0.40 -18.09
N VAL A 93 21.51 1.24 -17.09
CA VAL A 93 21.14 0.98 -15.69
C VAL A 93 19.63 1.21 -15.52
N GLN A 94 19.12 2.31 -16.07
CA GLN A 94 17.71 2.68 -15.97
C GLN A 94 16.76 1.71 -16.66
N HIS A 95 17.17 1.05 -17.75
CA HIS A 95 16.32 0.10 -18.49
C HIS A 95 15.72 -1.01 -17.61
N SER A 96 16.36 -1.35 -16.49
CA SER A 96 15.89 -2.41 -15.60
C SER A 96 14.80 -2.00 -14.60
N PHE A 97 14.61 -0.70 -14.32
CA PHE A 97 13.67 -0.24 -13.28
C PHE A 97 12.97 1.10 -13.54
N VAL A 98 13.33 1.81 -14.62
CA VAL A 98 12.72 3.09 -15.02
C VAL A 98 11.80 2.86 -16.21
N GLN A 99 10.54 3.22 -16.05
CA GLN A 99 9.53 3.22 -17.10
C GLN A 99 9.56 4.54 -17.86
N ARG A 100 9.31 4.47 -19.17
CA ARG A 100 9.13 5.64 -20.03
C ARG A 100 7.64 5.88 -20.24
N GLY A 101 7.21 7.10 -20.00
CA GLY A 101 5.89 7.59 -20.36
C GLY A 101 5.98 8.53 -21.57
N ASP A 102 4.84 9.10 -21.93
CA ASP A 102 4.75 10.04 -23.04
C ASP A 102 5.52 11.34 -22.79
N ALA A 103 5.97 11.98 -23.86
CA ALA A 103 6.64 13.29 -23.84
C ALA A 103 7.88 13.42 -22.92
N GLY A 104 8.67 12.34 -22.78
CA GLY A 104 9.92 12.37 -22.00
C GLY A 104 9.73 12.20 -20.48
N ALA A 105 8.51 11.87 -20.04
CA ALA A 105 8.26 11.48 -18.66
C ALA A 105 8.94 10.14 -18.35
N ARG A 106 9.65 10.05 -17.23
CA ARG A 106 10.19 8.82 -16.66
C ARG A 106 9.52 8.55 -15.31
N ARG A 107 9.34 7.27 -14.97
CA ARG A 107 8.81 6.83 -13.68
C ARG A 107 9.69 5.73 -13.10
N ALA A 108 9.96 5.80 -11.80
CA ALA A 108 10.70 4.77 -11.10
C ALA A 108 10.09 4.49 -9.73
N GLU A 109 10.29 3.26 -9.27
CA GLU A 109 10.04 2.88 -7.90
C GLU A 109 11.37 2.63 -7.19
N LEU A 110 11.57 3.34 -6.08
CA LEU A 110 12.79 3.31 -5.29
C LEU A 110 12.48 2.78 -3.89
N LEU A 111 13.40 2.03 -3.32
CA LEU A 111 13.38 1.60 -1.92
C LEU A 111 14.18 2.58 -1.07
N LEU A 112 13.59 3.07 0.02
CA LEU A 112 14.25 3.92 1.00
C LEU A 112 14.86 3.08 2.13
N GLU A 113 16.17 3.20 2.29
CA GLU A 113 16.92 2.68 3.42
C GLU A 113 17.12 3.78 4.48
N GLY A 114 17.02 3.39 5.76
CA GLY A 114 17.21 4.30 6.91
C GLY A 114 15.93 4.99 7.39
N VAL A 115 14.76 4.61 6.89
CA VAL A 115 13.48 5.21 7.30
C VAL A 115 13.13 4.79 8.73
N ASN A 116 13.34 5.71 9.66
CA ASN A 116 13.10 5.46 11.09
C ASN A 116 11.76 6.02 11.60
N CYS A 117 11.13 6.95 10.87
CA CYS A 117 9.85 7.53 11.30
C CYS A 117 8.98 8.01 10.13
N PRO A 118 7.66 8.20 10.36
CA PRO A 118 6.76 8.81 9.38
C PRO A 118 7.16 10.24 8.97
N ALA A 119 7.85 11.00 9.85
CA ALA A 119 8.28 12.36 9.53
C ALA A 119 9.42 12.41 8.51
N CYS A 120 10.32 11.41 8.50
CA CYS A 120 11.36 11.27 7.47
C CYS A 120 10.71 11.12 6.08
N VAL A 121 9.66 10.31 5.99
CA VAL A 121 8.90 10.09 4.76
C VAL A 121 8.22 11.37 4.28
N TRP A 122 7.53 12.08 5.17
CA TRP A 122 6.91 13.36 4.84
C TRP A 122 7.94 14.40 4.36
N LEU A 123 9.11 14.47 5.00
CA LEU A 123 10.15 15.44 4.62
C LEU A 123 10.75 15.12 3.24
N VAL A 124 11.04 13.84 2.96
CA VAL A 124 11.49 13.41 1.62
C VAL A 124 10.43 13.75 0.58
N GLU A 125 9.17 13.40 0.82
CA GLU A 125 8.09 13.68 -0.10
C GLU A 125 7.98 15.18 -0.41
N GLN A 126 8.03 16.04 0.61
CA GLN A 126 7.98 17.50 0.44
C GLN A 126 9.20 18.07 -0.29
N ARG A 127 10.39 17.51 -0.06
CA ARG A 127 11.62 17.94 -0.76
C ARG A 127 11.57 17.53 -2.23
N LEU A 128 11.16 16.30 -2.52
CA LEU A 128 11.04 15.80 -3.89
C LEU A 128 9.94 16.54 -4.68
N LYS A 129 8.79 16.85 -4.05
CA LYS A 129 7.71 17.63 -4.68
C LYS A 129 8.10 19.05 -5.08
N ARG A 130 9.16 19.61 -4.49
CA ARG A 130 9.66 20.97 -4.78
C ARG A 130 10.72 21.01 -5.87
N LEU A 131 11.20 19.85 -6.34
CA LEU A 131 12.18 19.81 -7.43
C LEU A 131 11.49 20.15 -8.77
N PRO A 132 12.04 21.09 -9.56
CA PRO A 132 11.56 21.33 -10.92
C PRO A 132 11.74 20.05 -11.77
N GLY A 133 10.78 19.76 -12.64
CA GLY A 133 10.75 18.53 -13.44
C GLY A 133 10.12 17.32 -12.74
N VAL A 134 9.70 17.40 -11.48
CA VAL A 134 8.97 16.31 -10.81
C VAL A 134 7.47 16.43 -11.04
N ASN A 135 6.88 15.40 -11.63
CA ASN A 135 5.46 15.36 -11.99
C ASN A 135 4.61 14.58 -10.97
N GLU A 136 5.20 13.56 -10.34
CA GLU A 136 4.51 12.68 -9.40
C GLU A 136 5.47 12.27 -8.27
N VAL A 137 5.04 12.38 -7.02
CA VAL A 137 5.76 11.81 -5.87
C VAL A 137 4.76 11.21 -4.91
N SER A 138 4.98 9.96 -4.56
CA SER A 138 4.30 9.28 -3.47
C SER A 138 5.32 8.49 -2.66
N VAL A 139 5.31 8.64 -1.34
CA VAL A 139 6.23 7.93 -0.46
C VAL A 139 5.44 7.14 0.57
N ASN A 140 5.67 5.83 0.58
CA ASN A 140 4.97 4.91 1.45
C ASN A 140 5.82 4.53 2.66
N TYR A 141 5.40 4.96 3.85
CA TYR A 141 6.09 4.63 5.09
C TYR A 141 6.00 3.15 5.46
N ALA A 142 4.93 2.46 5.11
CA ALA A 142 4.74 1.05 5.46
C ALA A 142 5.61 0.12 4.61
N THR A 143 5.75 0.41 3.33
CA THR A 143 6.55 -0.41 2.40
C THR A 143 7.95 0.14 2.17
N GLN A 144 8.25 1.34 2.70
CA GLN A 144 9.49 2.08 2.50
C GLN A 144 9.78 2.35 1.01
N ARG A 145 8.73 2.50 0.19
CA ARG A 145 8.86 2.75 -1.26
C ARG A 145 8.61 4.21 -1.58
N VAL A 146 9.35 4.73 -2.55
CA VAL A 146 9.09 6.01 -3.21
C VAL A 146 8.70 5.69 -4.63
N ARG A 147 7.54 6.17 -5.06
CA ARG A 147 7.22 6.31 -6.47
C ARG A 147 7.51 7.74 -6.87
N ILE A 148 8.30 7.90 -7.92
CA ILE A 148 8.62 9.20 -8.48
C ILE A 148 8.45 9.18 -9.99
N GLY A 149 7.75 10.19 -10.50
CA GLY A 149 7.65 10.52 -11.91
C GLY A 149 8.30 11.87 -12.17
N TRP A 150 9.17 11.95 -13.17
CA TRP A 150 9.90 13.17 -13.51
C TRP A 150 10.07 13.32 -15.02
N SER A 151 10.38 14.52 -15.48
CA SER A 151 10.79 14.82 -16.85
C SER A 151 12.31 14.66 -16.99
N ASP A 152 12.77 13.75 -17.85
CA ASP A 152 14.21 13.51 -18.04
C ASP A 152 14.94 14.70 -18.70
N ALA A 153 14.19 15.57 -19.38
CA ALA A 153 14.74 16.79 -19.97
C ALA A 153 15.10 17.84 -18.90
N GLU A 154 14.37 17.86 -17.77
CA GLU A 154 14.53 18.88 -16.72
C GLU A 154 15.32 18.36 -15.51
N LEU A 155 15.23 17.06 -15.21
CA LEU A 155 15.78 16.49 -13.98
C LEU A 155 16.39 15.11 -14.21
N ARG A 156 17.61 14.91 -13.70
CA ARG A 156 18.31 13.62 -13.70
C ARG A 156 18.01 12.81 -12.45
N LEU A 157 18.05 11.47 -12.57
CA LEU A 157 17.76 10.57 -11.46
C LEU A 157 18.79 10.72 -10.33
N SER A 158 20.07 10.95 -10.66
CA SER A 158 21.12 11.24 -9.67
C SER A 158 20.78 12.43 -8.76
N SER A 159 20.13 13.47 -9.29
CA SER A 159 19.72 14.67 -8.54
C SER A 159 18.56 14.37 -7.58
N ILE A 160 17.64 13.50 -7.99
CA ILE A 160 16.58 12.97 -7.13
C ILE A 160 17.20 12.18 -5.96
N LEU A 161 18.10 11.23 -6.27
CA LEU A 161 18.77 10.40 -5.27
C LEU A 161 19.61 11.25 -4.31
N ARG A 162 20.29 12.29 -4.81
CA ARG A 162 21.06 13.25 -4.01
C ARG A 162 20.15 14.06 -3.07
N THR A 163 18.95 14.42 -3.52
CA THR A 163 17.96 15.11 -2.66
C THR A 163 17.51 14.22 -1.51
N VAL A 164 17.29 12.93 -1.75
CA VAL A 164 17.01 11.94 -0.68
C VAL A 164 18.20 11.79 0.27
N ALA A 165 19.41 11.72 -0.28
CA ALA A 165 20.66 11.64 0.48
C ALA A 165 20.89 12.84 1.41
N ASN A 166 20.54 14.05 0.96
CA ASN A 166 20.63 15.28 1.75
C ASN A 166 19.65 15.30 2.93
N VAL A 167 18.58 14.49 2.89
CA VAL A 167 17.69 14.27 4.05
C VAL A 167 18.28 13.25 5.03
N GLY A 168 19.35 12.54 4.65
CA GLY A 168 20.00 11.50 5.44
C GLY A 168 19.48 10.09 5.18
N LEU A 169 18.77 9.89 4.07
CA LEU A 169 18.23 8.60 3.65
C LEU A 169 18.94 8.10 2.39
N ARG A 170 18.91 6.79 2.15
CA ARG A 170 19.43 6.22 0.89
C ARG A 170 18.28 5.70 0.06
N ALA A 171 18.32 5.95 -1.24
CA ALA A 171 17.35 5.43 -2.19
C ALA A 171 18.07 4.48 -3.15
N HIS A 172 17.49 3.30 -3.36
CA HIS A 172 17.97 2.27 -4.28
C HIS A 172 16.85 1.92 -5.25
N PRO A 173 17.12 1.43 -6.47
CA PRO A 173 16.09 0.81 -7.30
C PRO A 173 15.33 -0.27 -6.51
N PHE A 174 14.01 -0.34 -6.69
CA PHE A 174 13.24 -1.36 -6.01
C PHE A 174 13.60 -2.76 -6.52
N ASP A 175 14.20 -3.57 -5.65
CA ASP A 175 14.40 -5.00 -5.84
C ASP A 175 13.86 -5.76 -4.61
N ALA A 176 13.01 -6.76 -4.86
CA ALA A 176 12.42 -7.59 -3.83
C ALA A 176 13.48 -8.39 -3.05
N ALA A 177 14.54 -8.86 -3.72
CA ALA A 177 15.62 -9.59 -3.08
C ALA A 177 16.46 -8.65 -2.19
N HIS A 178 16.88 -7.50 -2.72
CA HIS A 178 17.60 -6.48 -1.95
C HIS A 178 16.81 -6.00 -0.71
N ARG A 179 15.50 -5.76 -0.84
CA ARG A 179 14.65 -5.41 0.30
C ARG A 179 14.61 -6.49 1.37
N THR A 180 14.55 -7.76 0.96
CA THR A 180 14.54 -8.89 1.90
C THR A 180 15.86 -8.95 2.66
N ALA A 181 16.99 -8.72 1.99
CA ALA A 181 18.30 -8.65 2.62
C ALA A 181 18.41 -7.47 3.63
N LEU A 182 17.95 -6.27 3.25
CA LEU A 182 17.91 -5.11 4.15
C LEU A 182 17.05 -5.37 5.38
N ARG A 183 15.85 -5.97 5.21
CA ARG A 183 14.98 -6.37 6.32
C ARG A 183 15.66 -7.37 7.25
N GLN A 184 16.37 -8.36 6.72
CA GLN A 184 17.12 -9.32 7.54
C GLN A 184 18.23 -8.65 8.33
N LYS A 185 18.97 -7.70 7.72
CA LYS A 185 20.02 -6.93 8.39
C LYS A 185 19.45 -6.08 9.55
N ASP A 186 18.35 -5.38 9.30
CA ASP A 186 17.65 -4.59 10.34
C ASP A 186 17.11 -5.48 11.46
N LYS A 187 16.53 -6.64 11.12
CA LYS A 187 16.04 -7.61 12.10
C LYS A 187 17.17 -8.12 12.99
N ARG A 188 18.32 -8.48 12.42
CA ARG A 188 19.52 -8.90 13.17
C ARG A 188 20.01 -7.80 14.11
N ARG A 189 20.08 -6.56 13.63
CA ARG A 189 20.48 -5.41 14.46
C ARG A 189 19.54 -5.21 15.66
N ARG A 190 18.22 -5.19 15.44
CA ARG A 190 17.24 -5.02 16.52
C ARG A 190 17.26 -6.17 17.52
N LEU A 191 17.46 -7.40 17.05
CA LEU A 191 17.64 -8.57 17.92
C LEU A 191 18.91 -8.46 18.77
N PHE A 192 20.00 -7.97 18.19
CA PHE A 192 21.23 -7.71 18.93
C PHE A 192 21.04 -6.62 20.00
N GLU A 193 20.44 -5.48 19.66
CA GLU A 193 20.11 -4.41 20.61
C GLU A 193 19.20 -4.93 21.73
N LEU A 194 18.21 -5.77 21.40
CA LEU A 194 17.33 -6.41 22.38
C LEU A 194 18.06 -7.41 23.28
N ALA A 195 18.92 -8.26 22.71
CA ALA A 195 19.70 -9.23 23.46
C ALA A 195 20.69 -8.55 24.41
N LEU A 196 21.32 -7.45 23.96
CA LEU A 196 22.21 -6.64 24.79
C LEU A 196 21.45 -5.98 25.94
N ALA A 197 20.27 -5.41 25.68
CA ALA A 197 19.41 -4.85 26.73
C ALA A 197 18.94 -5.93 27.71
N ALA A 198 18.58 -7.13 27.22
CA ALA A 198 18.15 -8.25 28.04
C ALA A 198 19.28 -8.72 28.97
N LEU A 199 20.48 -8.90 28.42
CA LEU A 199 21.66 -9.31 29.18
C LEU A 199 22.04 -8.24 30.20
N GLY A 200 22.09 -6.97 29.81
CA GLY A 200 22.37 -5.87 30.73
C GLY A 200 21.34 -5.78 31.86
N MET A 201 20.05 -5.91 31.56
CA MET A 201 18.99 -5.97 32.56
C MET A 201 19.18 -7.15 33.52
N MET A 202 19.39 -8.36 33.02
CA MET A 202 19.60 -9.55 33.86
C MET A 202 20.81 -9.39 34.79
N GLN A 203 21.94 -8.90 34.27
CA GLN A 203 23.16 -8.72 35.06
C GLN A 203 23.02 -7.61 36.10
N VAL A 204 22.43 -6.46 35.75
CA VAL A 204 22.19 -5.38 36.71
C VAL A 204 21.19 -5.84 37.79
N MET A 205 20.15 -6.57 37.40
CA MET A 205 19.16 -7.07 38.35
C MET A 205 19.74 -8.10 39.33
N MET A 206 20.72 -8.91 38.89
CA MET A 206 21.47 -9.81 39.77
C MET A 206 22.18 -9.05 40.91
N TYR A 207 22.66 -7.83 40.66
CA TYR A 207 23.28 -6.97 41.68
C TYR A 207 22.27 -6.13 42.48
N ALA A 208 21.13 -5.78 41.89
CA ALA A 208 20.10 -4.97 42.55
C ALA A 208 19.19 -5.80 43.48
N VAL A 209 18.87 -7.04 43.14
CA VAL A 209 17.96 -7.91 43.93
C VAL A 209 18.41 -8.13 45.37
N PRO A 210 19.70 -8.40 45.67
CA PRO A 210 20.16 -8.51 47.05
C PRO A 210 19.83 -7.26 47.88
N VAL A 211 20.01 -6.07 47.29
CA VAL A 211 19.73 -4.78 47.95
C VAL A 211 18.22 -4.59 48.24
N TYR A 212 17.35 -5.15 47.41
CA TYR A 212 15.89 -5.13 47.64
C TYR A 212 15.41 -6.13 48.70
N LEU A 213 16.14 -7.24 48.89
CA LEU A 213 15.76 -8.31 49.81
C LEU A 213 16.44 -8.19 51.19
N SER A 214 17.52 -7.41 51.28
CA SER A 214 18.26 -7.16 52.51
C SER A 214 17.65 -6.03 53.32
N ASP A 215 17.65 -6.16 54.65
CA ASP A 215 17.33 -5.05 55.54
C ASP A 215 18.49 -4.05 55.62
N ALA A 216 18.21 -2.83 56.09
CA ALA A 216 19.22 -1.78 56.20
C ALA A 216 20.35 -2.21 57.15
N GLY A 217 21.56 -2.40 56.60
CA GLY A 217 22.77 -2.78 57.34
C GLY A 217 23.23 -4.22 57.14
N ASP A 218 22.45 -5.07 56.44
CA ASP A 218 22.83 -6.47 56.16
C ASP A 218 23.99 -6.59 55.16
N ILE A 219 24.15 -5.60 54.28
CA ILE A 219 25.20 -5.54 53.28
C ILE A 219 26.22 -4.50 53.71
N ALA A 220 27.50 -4.88 53.82
CA ALA A 220 28.55 -3.92 54.15
C ALA A 220 28.62 -2.80 53.08
N PRO A 221 28.82 -1.53 53.48
CA PRO A 221 28.77 -0.39 52.55
C PRO A 221 29.73 -0.51 51.36
N GLU A 222 30.87 -1.17 51.56
CA GLU A 222 31.88 -1.43 50.54
C GLU A 222 31.35 -2.33 49.41
N PHE A 223 30.58 -3.36 49.76
CA PHE A 223 29.96 -4.26 48.78
C PHE A 223 28.81 -3.58 48.06
N GLU A 224 28.00 -2.76 48.75
CA GLU A 224 26.95 -1.97 48.10
C GLU A 224 27.56 -1.00 47.07
N GLN A 225 28.63 -0.31 47.45
CA GLN A 225 29.34 0.60 46.55
C GLN A 225 29.97 -0.15 45.36
N LEU A 226 30.53 -1.34 45.57
CA LEU A 226 31.04 -2.19 44.49
C LEU A 226 29.91 -2.60 43.53
N MET A 227 28.75 -3.00 44.05
CA MET A 227 27.57 -3.35 43.25
C MET A 227 27.05 -2.16 42.44
N ARG A 228 27.09 -0.94 42.98
CA ARG A 228 26.74 0.30 42.25
C ARG A 228 27.68 0.54 41.07
N TRP A 229 29.00 0.42 41.26
CA TRP A 229 29.98 0.55 40.19
C TRP A 229 29.84 -0.54 39.12
N ALA A 230 29.62 -1.80 39.53
CA ALA A 230 29.36 -2.90 38.61
C ALA A 230 28.09 -2.62 37.77
N SER A 231 27.02 -2.17 38.42
CA SER A 231 25.76 -1.81 37.75
C SER A 231 25.92 -0.67 36.75
N LEU A 232 26.75 0.34 37.07
CA LEU A 232 27.06 1.44 36.16
C LEU A 232 27.76 0.94 34.89
N ILE A 233 28.81 0.13 35.03
CA ILE A 233 29.57 -0.41 33.90
C ILE A 233 28.68 -1.26 33.00
N LEU A 234 27.82 -2.09 33.59
CA LEU A 234 26.88 -2.94 32.86
C LEU A 234 25.75 -2.16 32.18
N THR A 235 25.35 -1.03 32.75
CA THR A 235 24.29 -0.17 32.19
C THR A 235 24.78 0.67 31.01
N LEU A 236 26.07 1.01 30.97
CA LEU A 236 26.67 1.84 29.93
C LEU A 236 26.41 1.32 28.49
N PRO A 237 26.66 0.04 28.14
CA PRO A 237 26.35 -0.47 26.80
C PRO A 237 24.84 -0.46 26.50
N VAL A 238 23.98 -0.64 27.50
CA VAL A 238 22.53 -0.57 27.32
C VAL A 238 22.10 0.84 26.92
N VAL A 239 22.62 1.87 27.58
CA VAL A 239 22.30 3.28 27.30
C VAL A 239 22.88 3.72 25.95
N LEU A 240 24.15 3.39 25.68
CA LEU A 240 24.86 3.88 24.49
C LEU A 240 24.44 3.18 23.18
N VAL A 241 24.10 1.89 23.26
CA VAL A 241 23.76 1.07 22.08
C VAL A 241 22.25 0.87 21.99
N SER A 242 21.63 0.30 23.03
CA SER A 242 20.22 -0.14 22.96
C SER A 242 19.25 1.04 23.05
N ALA A 243 19.51 1.99 23.94
CA ALA A 243 18.67 3.18 24.11
C ALA A 243 18.92 4.28 23.05
N ARG A 244 19.94 4.10 22.20
CA ARG A 244 20.32 5.05 21.14
C ARG A 244 19.11 5.49 20.30
N SER A 245 18.24 4.56 19.93
CA SER A 245 17.08 4.84 19.08
C SER A 245 16.11 5.87 19.70
N PHE A 246 15.95 5.85 21.03
CA PHE A 246 15.08 6.80 21.75
C PHE A 246 15.68 8.21 21.79
N PHE A 247 16.99 8.34 22.04
CA PHE A 247 17.66 9.64 22.04
C PHE A 247 17.63 10.32 20.68
N PHE A 248 17.93 9.57 19.61
CA PHE A 248 17.83 10.09 18.24
C PHE A 248 16.38 10.48 17.89
N GLY A 249 15.41 9.69 18.34
CA GLY A 249 13.99 10.00 18.18
C GLY A 249 13.59 11.32 18.85
N ALA A 250 13.96 11.49 20.12
CA ALA A 250 13.68 12.70 20.90
C ALA A 250 14.36 13.95 20.31
N TRP A 251 15.65 13.85 19.98
CA TRP A 251 16.39 14.95 19.35
C TRP A 251 15.74 15.40 18.05
N ARG A 252 15.32 14.44 17.21
CA ARG A 252 14.62 14.70 15.95
C ARG A 252 13.28 15.41 16.20
N ASP A 253 12.49 14.94 17.16
CA ASP A 253 11.19 15.55 17.47
C ASP A 253 11.36 17.00 17.94
N LEU A 254 12.33 17.27 18.83
CA LEU A 254 12.68 18.62 19.29
C LEU A 254 13.18 19.51 18.15
N ALA A 255 14.08 19.01 17.29
CA ALA A 255 14.61 19.75 16.15
C ALA A 255 13.50 20.19 15.17
N HIS A 256 12.41 19.42 15.07
CA HIS A 256 11.24 19.75 14.28
C HIS A 256 10.13 20.50 15.04
N ARG A 257 10.42 20.98 16.26
CA ARG A 257 9.46 21.70 17.13
C ARG A 257 8.19 20.90 17.41
N ARG A 258 8.34 19.59 17.63
CA ARG A 258 7.25 18.67 18.01
C ARG A 258 7.62 17.93 19.28
N ILE A 259 6.62 17.65 20.12
CA ILE A 259 6.79 16.80 21.30
C ILE A 259 6.23 15.43 20.94
N GLY A 260 7.12 14.53 20.52
CA GLY A 260 6.77 13.15 20.22
C GLY A 260 6.98 12.23 21.42
N MET A 261 6.55 10.98 21.25
CA MET A 261 6.59 9.95 22.30
C MET A 261 7.99 9.60 22.78
N ASP A 262 9.03 9.87 21.98
CA ASP A 262 10.41 9.58 22.36
C ASP A 262 10.95 10.59 23.38
N VAL A 263 10.34 11.79 23.50
CA VAL A 263 10.84 12.87 24.36
C VAL A 263 10.73 12.52 25.86
N PRO A 264 9.56 12.12 26.41
CA PRO A 264 9.47 11.73 27.82
C PRO A 264 10.34 10.51 28.12
N ILE A 265 10.44 9.56 27.19
CA ILE A 265 11.24 8.33 27.32
C ILE A 265 12.72 8.66 27.42
N ALA A 266 13.24 9.48 26.50
CA ALA A 266 14.64 9.90 26.51
C ALA A 266 14.97 10.72 27.77
N LEU A 267 14.04 11.57 28.23
CA LEU A 267 14.21 12.34 29.47
C LEU A 267 14.26 11.42 30.70
N ALA A 268 13.39 10.41 30.77
CA ALA A 268 13.40 9.44 31.85
C ALA A 268 14.70 8.64 31.89
N ILE A 269 15.17 8.13 30.74
CA ILE A 269 16.42 7.36 30.64
C ILE A 269 17.62 8.25 31.00
N ALA A 270 17.72 9.46 30.43
CA ALA A 270 18.81 10.39 30.74
C ALA A 270 18.80 10.81 32.20
N GLY A 271 17.64 11.18 32.75
CA GLY A 271 17.48 11.57 34.14
C GLY A 271 17.88 10.45 35.10
N ALA A 272 17.32 9.25 34.92
CA ALA A 272 17.66 8.09 35.74
C ALA A 272 19.15 7.75 35.65
N PHE A 273 19.75 7.80 34.46
CA PHE A 273 21.18 7.51 34.28
C PHE A 273 22.07 8.53 34.98
N VAL A 274 21.85 9.83 34.74
CA VAL A 274 22.65 10.91 35.34
C VAL A 274 22.53 10.90 36.87
N ALA A 275 21.33 10.72 37.41
CA ALA A 275 21.12 10.61 38.85
C ALA A 275 21.82 9.39 39.44
N SER A 276 21.76 8.24 38.79
CA SER A 276 22.42 7.02 39.26
C SER A 276 23.94 7.11 39.21
N VAL A 277 24.49 7.73 38.15
CA VAL A 277 25.93 8.03 38.05
C VAL A 277 26.36 8.94 39.18
N TRP A 278 25.61 10.02 39.43
CA TRP A 278 25.90 10.95 40.52
C TRP A 278 25.85 10.27 41.88
N ALA A 279 24.80 9.48 42.17
CA ALA A 279 24.65 8.76 43.42
C ALA A 279 25.76 7.70 43.63
N THR A 280 26.25 7.09 42.54
CA THR A 280 27.36 6.15 42.57
C THR A 280 28.68 6.86 42.91
N VAL A 281 28.98 7.97 42.24
CA VAL A 281 30.22 8.72 42.47
C VAL A 281 30.22 9.41 43.84
N ALA A 282 29.08 9.95 44.28
CA ALA A 282 28.94 10.60 45.58
C ALA A 282 28.87 9.61 46.76
N GLY A 283 28.68 8.32 46.49
CA GLY A 283 28.53 7.28 47.52
C GLY A 283 27.26 7.42 48.36
N ARG A 284 26.26 8.18 47.90
CA ARG A 284 25.02 8.46 48.63
C ARG A 284 23.85 8.72 47.67
N GLY A 285 22.63 8.43 48.13
CA GLY A 285 21.40 8.56 47.34
C GLY A 285 20.99 7.27 46.63
N GLU A 286 19.78 7.29 46.07
CA GLU A 286 19.18 6.16 45.33
C GLU A 286 19.79 6.00 43.93
N VAL A 287 19.95 4.75 43.49
CA VAL A 287 20.34 4.38 42.12
C VAL A 287 19.16 3.73 41.40
N TYR A 288 19.11 3.90 40.07
CA TYR A 288 18.00 3.45 39.22
C TYR A 288 18.48 2.65 37.99
N PHE A 289 19.69 2.09 38.04
CA PHE A 289 20.27 1.32 36.92
C PHE A 289 19.42 0.12 36.52
N ASP A 290 18.84 -0.55 37.51
CA ASP A 290 17.96 -1.70 37.42
C ASP A 290 16.64 -1.33 36.71
N SER A 291 16.00 -0.25 37.16
CA SER A 291 14.76 0.29 36.60
C SER A 291 14.98 0.77 35.17
N LEU A 292 16.12 1.43 34.90
CA LEU A 292 16.49 1.93 33.58
C LEU A 292 16.71 0.77 32.60
N THR A 293 17.56 -0.19 32.93
CA THR A 293 17.89 -1.31 32.03
C THR A 293 16.66 -2.17 31.75
N MET A 294 15.81 -2.39 32.76
CA MET A 294 14.53 -3.07 32.59
C MET A 294 13.59 -2.28 31.69
N PHE A 295 13.47 -0.98 31.89
CA PHE A 295 12.64 -0.12 31.05
C PHE A 295 13.07 -0.16 29.58
N VAL A 296 14.38 -0.04 29.32
CA VAL A 296 14.94 -0.11 27.96
C VAL A 296 14.67 -1.47 27.31
N PHE A 297 14.92 -2.57 28.03
CA PHE A 297 14.68 -3.92 27.51
C PHE A 297 13.20 -4.15 27.16
N LEU A 298 12.29 -3.89 28.10
CA LEU A 298 10.87 -4.17 27.90
C LEU A 298 10.27 -3.30 26.79
N LEU A 299 10.64 -2.02 26.74
CA LEU A 299 10.19 -1.09 25.71
C LEU A 299 10.71 -1.49 24.32
N LEU A 300 11.99 -1.90 24.23
CA LEU A 300 12.57 -2.39 22.98
C LEU A 300 11.91 -3.71 22.53
N GLY A 301 11.59 -4.60 23.47
CA GLY A 301 10.83 -5.82 23.22
C GLY A 301 9.42 -5.54 22.68
N ALA A 302 8.71 -4.58 23.28
CA ALA A 302 7.40 -4.15 22.79
C ALA A 302 7.46 -3.60 21.36
N ARG A 303 8.43 -2.70 21.07
CA ARG A 303 8.65 -2.16 19.70
C ARG A 303 9.06 -3.24 18.71
N TYR A 304 9.85 -4.22 19.13
CA TYR A 304 10.24 -5.35 18.27
C TYR A 304 9.02 -6.18 17.87
N LEU A 305 8.20 -6.58 18.84
CA LEU A 305 6.99 -7.37 18.60
C LEU A 305 5.98 -6.63 17.73
N GLU A 306 5.81 -5.33 17.97
CA GLU A 306 4.98 -4.45 17.14
C GLU A 306 5.49 -4.41 15.69
N ALA A 307 6.78 -4.14 15.49
CA ALA A 307 7.37 -4.09 14.16
C ALA A 307 7.24 -5.43 13.42
N GLU A 308 7.44 -6.56 14.11
CA GLU A 308 7.27 -7.89 13.53
C GLU A 308 5.80 -8.19 13.20
N SER A 309 4.85 -7.73 14.03
CA SER A 309 3.41 -7.85 13.75
C SER A 309 3.01 -7.07 12.50
N ARG A 310 3.52 -5.83 12.36
CA ARG A 310 3.28 -5.01 11.17
C ARG A 310 3.97 -5.58 9.94
N ALA A 311 5.20 -6.08 10.07
CA ALA A 311 5.92 -6.70 8.97
C ALA A 311 5.19 -7.94 8.43
N ARG A 312 4.66 -8.79 9.31
CA ARG A 312 3.82 -9.94 8.92
C ARG A 312 2.56 -9.52 8.16
N ALA A 313 1.93 -8.44 8.59
CA ALA A 313 0.75 -7.91 7.93
C ALA A 313 1.04 -7.38 6.52
N VAL A 314 2.15 -6.63 6.35
CA VAL A 314 2.59 -6.16 5.03
C VAL A 314 3.03 -7.33 4.13
N ALA A 315 3.66 -8.36 4.70
CA ALA A 315 4.06 -9.55 3.95
C ALA A 315 2.86 -10.29 3.32
N ALA A 316 1.67 -10.24 3.91
CA ALA A 316 0.47 -10.84 3.33
C ALA A 316 0.09 -10.20 1.97
N ILE A 317 0.26 -8.88 1.84
CA ILE A 317 0.06 -8.15 0.59
C ILE A 317 1.19 -8.46 -0.41
N GLU A 318 2.41 -8.64 0.08
CA GLU A 318 3.57 -9.01 -0.76
C GLU A 318 3.49 -10.45 -1.29
N ARG A 319 2.70 -11.34 -0.68
CA ARG A 319 2.44 -12.67 -1.26
C ARG A 319 1.71 -12.58 -2.60
N LEU A 320 1.04 -11.47 -2.88
CA LEU A 320 0.49 -11.19 -4.21
C LEU A 320 1.62 -11.02 -5.24
N SER A 321 2.77 -10.47 -4.85
CA SER A 321 3.97 -10.42 -5.71
C SER A 321 4.71 -11.76 -5.69
N HIS A 322 4.12 -12.79 -6.30
CA HIS A 322 4.84 -14.02 -6.57
C HIS A 322 5.99 -13.73 -7.57
N PRO A 323 7.20 -14.28 -7.38
CA PRO A 323 8.27 -14.10 -8.35
C PRO A 323 7.83 -14.65 -9.71
N LEU A 324 7.75 -13.76 -10.69
CA LEU A 324 7.63 -14.13 -12.10
C LEU A 324 8.85 -14.97 -12.47
N PRO A 325 8.72 -15.94 -13.39
CA PRO A 325 9.85 -16.72 -13.85
C PRO A 325 10.92 -15.78 -14.43
N ALA A 326 12.20 -16.07 -14.20
CA ALA A 326 13.29 -15.24 -14.73
C ALA A 326 13.36 -15.27 -16.26
N ALA A 327 12.89 -16.36 -16.87
CA ALA A 327 12.86 -16.56 -18.31
C ALA A 327 11.54 -17.17 -18.78
N ALA A 328 11.20 -16.90 -20.03
CA ALA A 328 10.02 -17.38 -20.73
C ALA A 328 10.41 -18.06 -22.06
N ALA A 329 9.67 -19.10 -22.45
CA ALA A 329 9.85 -19.79 -23.73
C ALA A 329 9.07 -19.07 -24.84
N CYS A 330 9.74 -18.17 -25.57
CA CYS A 330 9.14 -17.42 -26.67
C CYS A 330 9.07 -18.26 -27.95
N VAL A 331 8.01 -18.11 -28.75
CA VAL A 331 7.79 -18.81 -30.03
C VAL A 331 7.77 -17.76 -31.16
N PRO A 332 8.93 -17.37 -31.72
CA PRO A 332 9.03 -16.17 -32.56
C PRO A 332 8.31 -16.28 -33.90
N ARG A 333 8.13 -17.50 -34.41
CA ARG A 333 7.58 -17.81 -35.74
C ARG A 333 6.18 -18.43 -35.66
N TYR A 334 5.39 -18.11 -34.65
CA TYR A 334 4.02 -18.60 -34.55
C TYR A 334 3.11 -17.96 -35.63
N PRO A 335 2.21 -18.70 -36.31
CA PRO A 335 1.91 -20.13 -36.15
C PRO A 335 2.77 -21.07 -37.02
N ASP A 336 3.63 -20.55 -37.89
CA ASP A 336 4.42 -21.31 -38.88
C ASP A 336 5.39 -22.33 -38.25
N SER A 337 5.90 -22.05 -37.05
CA SER A 337 6.75 -22.94 -36.27
C SER A 337 6.47 -22.80 -34.77
N LYS A 338 6.54 -23.94 -34.06
CA LYS A 338 6.39 -24.05 -32.61
C LYS A 338 7.74 -24.14 -31.87
N GLU A 339 8.85 -23.85 -32.54
CA GLU A 339 10.17 -23.81 -31.91
C GLU A 339 10.25 -22.70 -30.86
N THR A 340 10.74 -23.06 -29.67
CA THR A 340 10.90 -22.14 -28.55
C THR A 340 12.31 -21.57 -28.45
N ARG A 341 12.42 -20.30 -28.08
CA ARG A 341 13.65 -19.63 -27.65
C ARG A 341 13.48 -19.04 -26.27
N THR A 342 14.40 -19.36 -25.36
CA THR A 342 14.43 -18.78 -24.02
C THR A 342 14.76 -17.28 -24.08
N MET A 343 13.93 -16.46 -23.46
CA MET A 343 14.12 -15.01 -23.32
C MET A 343 13.94 -14.62 -21.85
N ALA A 344 14.64 -13.58 -21.39
CA ALA A 344 14.40 -13.03 -20.06
C ALA A 344 12.98 -12.44 -20.01
N THR A 345 12.23 -12.68 -18.93
CA THR A 345 10.86 -12.17 -18.78
C THR A 345 10.82 -10.64 -18.85
N ALA A 346 11.87 -9.97 -18.36
CA ALA A 346 12.02 -8.52 -18.45
C ALA A 346 12.23 -8.00 -19.90
N ALA A 347 12.57 -8.87 -20.85
CA ALA A 347 12.75 -8.53 -22.27
C ALA A 347 11.49 -8.82 -23.11
N LEU A 348 10.42 -9.35 -22.51
CA LEU A 348 9.16 -9.57 -23.21
C LEU A 348 8.53 -8.24 -23.59
N VAL A 349 7.96 -8.19 -24.79
CA VAL A 349 7.16 -7.07 -25.28
C VAL A 349 5.76 -7.54 -25.70
N PRO A 350 4.74 -6.66 -25.68
CA PRO A 350 3.42 -7.00 -26.20
C PRO A 350 3.51 -7.53 -27.64
N GLY A 351 2.73 -8.58 -27.94
CA GLY A 351 2.75 -9.29 -29.20
C GLY A 351 3.66 -10.53 -29.22
N ASN A 352 4.61 -10.67 -28.30
CA ASN A 352 5.40 -11.91 -28.20
C ASN A 352 4.49 -13.12 -27.95
N MET A 353 4.79 -14.23 -28.61
CA MET A 353 4.14 -15.51 -28.35
C MET A 353 4.96 -16.30 -27.34
N VAL A 354 4.33 -16.84 -26.31
CA VAL A 354 5.02 -17.62 -25.28
C VAL A 354 4.33 -18.97 -25.11
N LEU A 355 5.12 -20.03 -25.07
CA LEU A 355 4.66 -21.35 -24.63
C LEU A 355 4.73 -21.40 -23.10
N VAL A 356 3.61 -21.68 -22.46
CA VAL A 356 3.53 -21.90 -21.02
C VAL A 356 3.21 -23.37 -20.78
N ASP A 357 4.18 -24.11 -20.26
CA ASP A 357 4.01 -25.53 -19.93
C ASP A 357 3.10 -25.74 -18.72
N SER A 358 2.63 -26.98 -18.58
CA SER A 358 1.94 -27.43 -17.37
C SER A 358 2.86 -27.29 -16.13
N GLY A 359 2.29 -26.84 -15.01
CA GLY A 359 3.02 -26.59 -13.77
C GLY A 359 3.89 -25.33 -13.78
N SER A 360 3.86 -24.53 -14.86
CA SER A 360 4.65 -23.31 -14.97
C SER A 360 3.83 -22.04 -14.72
N ALA A 361 4.47 -21.04 -14.11
CA ALA A 361 3.86 -19.73 -13.92
C ALA A 361 3.79 -18.97 -15.25
N ILE A 362 2.68 -18.28 -15.48
CA ILE A 362 2.48 -17.44 -16.65
C ILE A 362 3.38 -16.19 -16.51
N PRO A 363 4.28 -15.90 -17.47
CA PRO A 363 5.31 -14.88 -17.28
C PRO A 363 4.81 -13.44 -17.37
N ALA A 364 3.71 -13.20 -18.11
CA ALA A 364 3.11 -11.88 -18.32
C ALA A 364 1.65 -12.04 -18.75
N ASP A 365 0.86 -10.95 -18.72
CA ASP A 365 -0.56 -11.02 -19.08
C ASP A 365 -0.73 -11.23 -20.58
N GLY A 366 -1.72 -12.01 -21.00
CA GLY A 366 -1.92 -12.33 -22.40
C GLY A 366 -3.25 -13.00 -22.71
N THR A 367 -3.43 -13.34 -23.98
CA THR A 367 -4.58 -14.09 -24.49
C THR A 367 -4.12 -15.45 -24.99
N ILE A 368 -4.84 -16.50 -24.63
CA ILE A 368 -4.57 -17.86 -25.13
C ILE A 368 -4.94 -17.88 -26.61
N MET A 369 -3.97 -18.19 -27.46
CA MET A 369 -4.20 -18.38 -28.90
C MET A 369 -4.51 -19.85 -29.23
N GLU A 370 -3.90 -20.77 -28.50
CA GLU A 370 -4.04 -22.21 -28.71
C GLU A 370 -3.85 -22.97 -27.39
N GLY A 371 -4.65 -24.02 -27.21
CA GLY A 371 -4.65 -24.86 -26.02
C GLY A 371 -5.87 -24.67 -25.12
N THR A 372 -6.15 -25.69 -24.34
CA THR A 372 -7.18 -25.73 -23.29
C THR A 372 -6.54 -26.28 -22.03
N SER A 373 -6.67 -25.57 -20.92
CA SER A 373 -6.06 -25.95 -19.65
C SER A 373 -6.87 -25.39 -18.48
N GLU A 374 -6.45 -25.74 -17.28
CA GLU A 374 -6.92 -25.10 -16.06
C GLU A 374 -5.81 -24.20 -15.50
N VAL A 375 -6.17 -22.98 -15.12
CA VAL A 375 -5.25 -22.00 -14.54
C VAL A 375 -5.62 -21.79 -13.08
N ASN A 376 -4.67 -21.99 -12.19
CA ASN A 376 -4.83 -21.65 -10.78
C ASN A 376 -4.60 -20.15 -10.58
N GLU A 377 -5.71 -19.44 -10.39
CA GLU A 377 -5.76 -18.00 -10.13
C GLU A 377 -5.86 -17.68 -8.62
N ALA A 378 -5.46 -18.59 -7.73
CA ALA A 378 -5.51 -18.39 -6.26
C ALA A 378 -4.83 -17.10 -5.80
N LEU A 379 -3.83 -16.61 -6.54
CA LEU A 379 -3.16 -15.34 -6.26
C LEU A 379 -4.09 -14.13 -6.38
N LEU A 380 -5.12 -14.22 -7.21
CA LEU A 380 -6.11 -13.16 -7.43
C LEU A 380 -7.40 -13.42 -6.64
N SER A 381 -7.85 -14.68 -6.63
CA SER A 381 -9.15 -15.06 -6.06
C SER A 381 -9.11 -15.50 -4.59
N GLY A 382 -7.92 -15.90 -4.10
CA GLY A 382 -7.73 -16.56 -2.81
C GLY A 382 -8.17 -18.03 -2.77
N GLU A 383 -8.73 -18.56 -3.87
CA GLU A 383 -9.25 -19.93 -3.93
C GLU A 383 -8.29 -20.87 -4.63
N ALA A 384 -8.09 -22.06 -4.07
CA ALA A 384 -7.18 -23.06 -4.63
C ALA A 384 -7.73 -23.80 -5.86
N ARG A 385 -9.01 -23.64 -6.21
CA ARG A 385 -9.64 -24.39 -7.31
C ARG A 385 -9.23 -23.78 -8.67
N PRO A 386 -8.62 -24.56 -9.58
CA PRO A 386 -8.27 -24.08 -10.91
C PRO A 386 -9.50 -23.67 -11.73
N VAL A 387 -9.33 -22.64 -12.55
CA VAL A 387 -10.37 -22.12 -13.46
C VAL A 387 -10.10 -22.66 -14.87
N PRO A 388 -11.09 -23.26 -15.54
CA PRO A 388 -10.91 -23.73 -16.92
C PRO A 388 -10.73 -22.55 -17.87
N LYS A 389 -9.78 -22.68 -18.80
CA LYS A 389 -9.42 -21.67 -19.81
C LYS A 389 -9.25 -22.30 -21.18
N ARG A 390 -9.70 -21.61 -22.22
CA ARG A 390 -9.62 -22.02 -23.63
C ARG A 390 -9.05 -20.91 -24.51
N ALA A 391 -8.77 -21.25 -25.77
CA ALA A 391 -8.39 -20.28 -26.78
C ALA A 391 -9.38 -19.10 -26.84
N GLY A 392 -8.85 -17.88 -26.87
CA GLY A 392 -9.59 -16.62 -26.76
C GLY A 392 -9.68 -16.06 -25.34
N ASP A 393 -9.49 -16.88 -24.30
CA ASP A 393 -9.54 -16.40 -22.92
C ASP A 393 -8.25 -15.67 -22.52
N THR A 394 -8.39 -14.71 -21.60
CA THR A 394 -7.26 -13.97 -21.03
C THR A 394 -6.67 -14.70 -19.83
N VAL A 395 -5.35 -14.60 -19.70
CA VAL A 395 -4.57 -15.11 -18.59
C VAL A 395 -3.71 -14.02 -17.98
N VAL A 396 -3.49 -14.12 -16.67
CA VAL A 396 -2.79 -13.11 -15.88
C VAL A 396 -1.40 -13.61 -15.49
N GLY A 397 -0.39 -12.77 -15.64
CA GLY A 397 0.97 -13.04 -15.22
C GLY A 397 1.06 -13.36 -13.73
N GLY A 398 1.88 -14.36 -13.38
CA GLY A 398 2.06 -14.89 -12.04
C GLY A 398 1.12 -16.03 -11.67
N THR A 399 -0.01 -16.21 -12.38
CA THR A 399 -0.90 -17.36 -12.19
C THR A 399 -0.26 -18.65 -12.71
N LEU A 400 -0.73 -19.81 -12.23
CA LEU A 400 -0.10 -21.10 -12.51
C LEU A 400 -0.92 -21.88 -13.53
N ASN A 401 -0.32 -22.29 -14.63
CA ASN A 401 -0.92 -23.25 -15.54
C ASN A 401 -0.85 -24.65 -14.90
N VAL A 402 -1.97 -25.36 -14.74
CA VAL A 402 -2.03 -26.66 -14.04
C VAL A 402 -2.26 -27.82 -15.01
N GLY A 403 -3.04 -27.60 -16.08
CA GLY A 403 -3.46 -28.64 -17.01
C GLY A 403 -2.44 -28.91 -18.13
N SER A 404 -2.75 -28.44 -19.34
CA SER A 404 -1.96 -28.68 -20.56
C SER A 404 -1.21 -27.41 -21.01
N PRO A 405 -0.20 -27.54 -21.89
CA PRO A 405 0.53 -26.38 -22.40
C PRO A 405 -0.37 -25.38 -23.13
N LEU A 406 -0.07 -24.09 -22.96
CA LEU A 406 -0.81 -22.97 -23.56
C LEU A 406 0.11 -22.12 -24.42
N PHE A 407 -0.35 -21.74 -25.61
CA PHE A 407 0.30 -20.69 -26.41
C PHE A 407 -0.38 -19.36 -26.12
N VAL A 408 0.37 -18.46 -25.48
CA VAL A 408 -0.15 -17.19 -24.97
C VAL A 408 0.49 -16.03 -25.73
N ARG A 409 -0.34 -15.19 -26.35
CA ARG A 409 0.09 -13.91 -26.92
C ARG A 409 0.15 -12.87 -25.81
N ILE A 410 1.35 -12.38 -25.51
CA ILE A 410 1.58 -11.38 -24.47
C ILE A 410 0.90 -10.07 -24.87
N SER A 411 0.20 -9.46 -23.92
CA SER A 411 -0.54 -8.21 -24.09
C SER A 411 -0.02 -7.09 -23.20
N ARG A 412 0.39 -7.40 -21.96
CA ARG A 412 0.92 -6.43 -20.99
C ARG A 412 2.12 -7.03 -20.27
N VAL A 413 3.16 -6.23 -20.05
CA VAL A 413 4.42 -6.66 -19.41
C VAL A 413 4.83 -5.73 -18.29
N GLY A 414 5.70 -6.22 -17.39
CA GLY A 414 6.28 -5.41 -16.31
C GLY A 414 5.21 -4.73 -15.45
N ALA A 415 5.26 -3.39 -15.40
CA ALA A 415 4.34 -2.60 -14.58
C ALA A 415 2.93 -2.49 -15.16
N ASP A 416 2.72 -2.79 -16.43
CA ASP A 416 1.40 -2.71 -17.05
C ASP A 416 0.57 -3.98 -16.80
N THR A 417 1.17 -5.01 -16.21
CA THR A 417 0.45 -6.23 -15.81
C THR A 417 -0.59 -5.94 -14.72
N VAL A 418 -1.66 -6.72 -14.71
CA VAL A 418 -2.74 -6.70 -13.72
C VAL A 418 -2.16 -6.89 -12.32
N LEU A 419 -1.22 -7.81 -12.14
CA LEU A 419 -0.60 -8.07 -10.85
C LEU A 419 0.20 -6.86 -10.35
N SER A 420 1.00 -6.23 -11.20
CA SER A 420 1.71 -4.99 -10.87
C SER A 420 0.73 -3.88 -10.49
N HIS A 421 -0.39 -3.75 -11.22
CA HIS A 421 -1.44 -2.77 -10.89
C HIS A 421 -2.07 -3.04 -9.52
N ILE A 422 -2.38 -4.30 -9.20
CA ILE A 422 -2.90 -4.73 -7.89
C ILE A 422 -1.91 -4.38 -6.77
N VAL A 423 -0.63 -4.70 -6.95
CA VAL A 423 0.42 -4.36 -5.97
C VAL A 423 0.50 -2.84 -5.76
N ARG A 424 0.37 -2.04 -6.83
CA ARG A 424 0.34 -0.57 -6.69
C ARG A 424 -0.85 -0.06 -5.90
N LEU A 425 -2.04 -0.63 -6.12
CA LEU A 425 -3.25 -0.27 -5.38
C LEU A 425 -3.14 -0.65 -3.90
N ALA A 426 -2.62 -1.84 -3.62
CA ALA A 426 -2.38 -2.31 -2.26
C ALA A 426 -1.34 -1.45 -1.53
N ASP A 427 -0.26 -1.09 -2.22
CA ASP A 427 0.77 -0.18 -1.69
C ASP A 427 0.15 1.17 -1.33
N ARG A 428 -0.64 1.77 -2.23
CA ARG A 428 -1.34 3.03 -1.98
C ARG A 428 -2.19 2.99 -0.71
N ALA A 429 -2.94 1.91 -0.50
CA ALA A 429 -3.77 1.76 0.69
C ALA A 429 -2.96 1.73 1.99
N LEU A 430 -1.78 1.10 1.98
CA LEU A 430 -0.87 1.08 3.13
C LEU A 430 -0.17 2.42 3.37
N GLY A 431 -0.02 3.24 2.33
CA GLY A 431 0.59 4.57 2.41
C GLY A 431 -0.36 5.64 2.97
N GLU A 432 -1.66 5.54 2.67
CA GLU A 432 -2.67 6.49 3.12
C GLU A 432 -3.09 6.24 4.58
N LYS A 433 -2.75 7.17 5.49
CA LYS A 433 -3.21 7.10 6.88
C LYS A 433 -4.69 7.50 7.00
N PRO A 434 -5.58 6.66 7.58
CA PRO A 434 -6.97 7.05 7.84
C PRO A 434 -7.08 8.21 8.83
N ARG A 435 -8.20 8.94 8.77
CA ARG A 435 -8.48 10.08 9.66
C ARG A 435 -8.36 9.71 11.13
N PHE A 436 -8.83 8.53 11.50
CA PHE A 436 -8.73 8.05 12.87
C PHE A 436 -7.27 7.86 13.34
N ALA A 437 -6.40 7.30 12.50
CA ALA A 437 -4.98 7.16 12.81
C ALA A 437 -4.29 8.53 12.94
N GLN A 438 -4.64 9.49 12.08
CA GLN A 438 -4.14 10.86 12.19
C GLN A 438 -4.63 11.58 13.45
N MET A 439 -5.85 11.27 13.91
CA MET A 439 -6.38 11.79 15.17
C MET A 439 -5.63 11.19 16.36
N ALA A 440 -5.41 9.87 16.38
CA ALA A 440 -4.64 9.20 17.42
C ALA A 440 -3.22 9.76 17.53
N ASP A 441 -2.54 10.00 16.40
CA ASP A 441 -1.21 10.64 16.36
C ASP A 441 -1.22 12.05 16.97
N ARG A 442 -2.26 12.86 16.70
CA ARG A 442 -2.41 14.20 17.29
C ARG A 442 -2.63 14.13 18.80
N ILE A 443 -3.53 13.25 19.25
CA ILE A 443 -3.81 13.06 20.68
C ILE A 443 -2.54 12.59 21.39
N ALA A 444 -1.74 11.70 20.80
CA ALA A 444 -0.50 11.21 21.38
C ALA A 444 0.53 12.34 21.63
N GLY A 445 0.62 13.32 20.73
CA GLY A 445 1.48 14.49 20.90
C GLY A 445 1.05 15.38 22.07
N SER A 446 -0.24 15.76 22.12
CA SER A 446 -0.79 16.55 23.23
C SER A 446 -0.71 15.80 24.56
N PHE A 447 -0.95 14.49 24.56
CA PHE A 447 -0.81 13.64 25.73
C PHE A 447 0.64 13.59 26.24
N SER A 448 1.63 13.50 25.35
CA SER A 448 3.06 13.53 25.73
C SER A 448 3.44 14.85 26.40
N LEU A 449 2.92 15.98 25.91
CA LEU A 449 3.10 17.27 26.57
C LEU A 449 2.44 17.29 27.96
N ALA A 450 1.21 16.78 28.08
CA ALA A 450 0.51 16.70 29.35
C ALA A 450 1.29 15.86 30.39
N VAL A 451 1.88 14.74 29.98
CA VAL A 451 2.75 13.90 30.82
C VAL A 451 3.97 14.68 31.32
N LEU A 452 4.65 15.43 30.45
CA LEU A 452 5.80 16.25 30.86
C LEU A 452 5.41 17.30 31.90
N ILE A 453 4.25 17.95 31.70
CA ILE A 453 3.71 18.93 32.65
C ILE A 453 3.37 18.24 33.98
N LEU A 454 2.70 17.09 33.97
CA LEU A 454 2.36 16.34 35.17
C LEU A 454 3.59 15.84 35.92
N ALA A 455 4.63 15.39 35.22
CA ALA A 455 5.91 15.01 35.83
C ALA A 455 6.58 16.20 36.50
N ALA A 456 6.58 17.38 35.87
CA ALA A 456 7.11 18.61 36.45
C ALA A 456 6.30 19.07 37.68
N ILE A 457 4.96 19.01 37.61
CA ILE A 457 4.08 19.30 38.76
C ILE A 457 4.37 18.34 39.91
N THR A 458 4.53 17.04 39.61
CA THR A 458 4.84 16.02 40.62
C THR A 458 6.18 16.33 41.29
N ALA A 459 7.23 16.63 40.50
CA ALA A 459 8.53 17.02 41.04
C ALA A 459 8.41 18.23 41.98
N LEU A 460 7.73 19.30 41.55
CA LEU A 460 7.57 20.52 42.34
C LEU A 460 6.74 20.33 43.61
N ALA A 461 5.65 19.56 43.53
CA ALA A 461 4.78 19.28 44.68
C ALA A 461 5.51 18.50 45.78
N TRP A 462 6.25 17.45 45.40
CA TRP A 462 7.02 16.66 46.37
C TRP A 462 8.26 17.42 46.90
N LEU A 463 8.90 18.24 46.06
CA LEU A 463 10.00 19.11 46.47
C LEU A 463 9.55 20.17 47.48
N SER A 464 8.40 20.82 47.24
CA SER A 464 7.81 21.80 48.16
C SER A 464 7.32 21.17 49.47
N ALA A 465 6.94 19.89 49.45
CA ALA A 465 6.67 19.11 50.65
C ALA A 465 7.94 18.63 51.38
N GLY A 466 9.14 18.93 50.87
CA GLY A 466 10.42 18.57 51.49
C GLY A 466 10.79 17.09 51.38
N SER A 467 10.19 16.34 50.47
CA SER A 467 10.42 14.91 50.34
C SER A 467 11.54 14.57 49.35
N GLU A 468 12.42 13.66 49.72
CA GLU A 468 13.49 13.13 48.84
C GLU A 468 12.94 12.28 47.68
N LEU A 469 11.67 11.87 47.73
CA LEU A 469 11.03 11.01 46.73
C LEU A 469 10.60 11.76 45.45
N TRP A 470 10.78 13.09 45.39
CA TRP A 470 10.33 13.92 44.28
C TRP A 470 10.83 13.42 42.92
N PHE A 471 12.09 12.98 42.86
CA PHE A 471 12.73 12.55 41.63
C PHE A 471 12.24 11.17 41.18
N ARG A 472 12.15 10.22 42.13
CA ARG A 472 11.59 8.88 41.91
C ARG A 472 10.17 8.94 41.38
N ASN A 473 9.33 9.78 41.97
CA ASN A 473 7.93 9.92 41.58
C ASN A 473 7.79 10.62 40.21
N ALA A 474 8.62 11.65 39.94
CA ALA A 474 8.63 12.31 38.63
C ALA A 474 9.06 11.36 37.50
N ILE A 475 10.12 10.56 37.70
CA ILE A 475 10.52 9.50 36.75
C ILE A 475 9.40 8.47 36.60
N SER A 476 8.76 8.05 37.70
CA SER A 476 7.65 7.11 37.64
C SER A 476 6.52 7.62 36.77
N VAL A 477 6.19 8.92 36.82
CA VAL A 477 5.20 9.54 35.92
C VAL A 477 5.68 9.53 34.46
N LEU A 478 6.94 9.85 34.19
CA LEU A 478 7.49 9.80 32.81
C LEU A 478 7.49 8.38 32.23
N VAL A 479 7.72 7.37 33.08
CA VAL A 479 7.82 5.96 32.69
C VAL A 479 6.45 5.27 32.68
N VAL A 480 5.50 5.62 33.55
CA VAL A 480 4.23 4.89 33.61
C VAL A 480 3.38 5.11 32.36
N THR A 481 3.57 6.26 31.71
CA THR A 481 2.84 6.66 30.52
C THR A 481 3.69 6.48 29.27
N CYS A 482 3.37 5.50 28.44
CA CYS A 482 3.65 5.60 27.01
C CYS A 482 2.34 5.63 26.23
N PRO A 483 2.12 6.64 25.38
CA PRO A 483 1.03 6.60 24.40
C PRO A 483 1.26 5.56 23.29
N CYS A 484 2.23 4.67 23.43
CA CYS A 484 2.56 3.58 22.51
C CYS A 484 1.31 2.80 22.12
N ALA A 485 0.48 2.43 23.10
CA ALA A 485 -0.79 1.74 22.87
C ALA A 485 -1.79 2.56 22.04
N LEU A 486 -1.76 3.88 22.12
CA LEU A 486 -2.66 4.77 21.39
C LEU A 486 -2.17 5.02 19.95
N SER A 487 -0.88 5.27 19.76
CA SER A 487 -0.30 5.61 18.45
C SER A 487 0.02 4.41 17.56
N LEU A 488 0.35 3.25 18.15
CA LEU A 488 0.89 2.10 17.41
C LEU A 488 -0.14 0.98 17.16
N ALA A 489 -1.18 0.90 17.98
CA ALA A 489 -2.21 -0.14 17.85
C ALA A 489 -3.02 -0.04 16.56
N THR A 490 -3.33 1.19 16.15
CA THR A 490 -4.17 1.45 14.98
C THR A 490 -3.48 1.03 13.68
N PRO A 491 -2.22 1.43 13.38
CA PRO A 491 -1.50 0.94 12.20
C PRO A 491 -1.36 -0.59 12.13
N ALA A 492 -1.11 -1.25 13.27
CA ALA A 492 -1.00 -2.71 13.31
C ALA A 492 -2.34 -3.40 13.01
N ALA A 493 -3.43 -2.92 13.59
CA ALA A 493 -4.77 -3.43 13.32
C ALA A 493 -5.20 -3.21 11.87
N LEU A 494 -4.92 -2.03 11.30
CA LEU A 494 -5.20 -1.70 9.90
C LEU A 494 -4.39 -2.60 8.95
N ALA A 495 -3.09 -2.75 9.17
CA ALA A 495 -2.27 -3.61 8.34
C ALA A 495 -2.78 -5.06 8.37
N ALA A 496 -3.10 -5.59 9.56
CA ALA A 496 -3.65 -6.94 9.72
C ALA A 496 -4.99 -7.11 8.98
N ALA A 497 -5.87 -6.11 9.08
CA ALA A 497 -7.15 -6.09 8.39
C ALA A 497 -6.98 -6.04 6.87
N THR A 498 -6.13 -5.15 6.34
CA THR A 498 -5.85 -5.04 4.91
C THR A 498 -5.26 -6.35 4.37
N GLY A 499 -4.30 -6.97 5.08
CA GLY A 499 -3.75 -8.26 4.69
C GLY A 499 -4.80 -9.37 4.65
N ARG A 500 -5.74 -9.39 5.61
CA ARG A 500 -6.86 -10.35 5.62
C ARG A 500 -7.85 -10.10 4.48
N LEU A 501 -8.20 -8.84 4.22
CA LEU A 501 -9.08 -8.45 3.11
C LEU A 501 -8.48 -8.89 1.76
N SER A 502 -7.20 -8.62 1.55
CA SER A 502 -6.47 -9.10 0.37
C SER A 502 -6.50 -10.63 0.26
N GLY A 503 -6.35 -11.36 1.36
CA GLY A 503 -6.40 -12.83 1.37
C GLY A 503 -7.76 -13.44 0.98
N ILE A 504 -8.87 -12.71 1.14
CA ILE A 504 -10.21 -13.13 0.67
C ILE A 504 -10.56 -12.59 -0.72
N GLY A 505 -9.60 -11.96 -1.42
CA GLY A 505 -9.79 -11.40 -2.75
C GLY A 505 -10.54 -10.06 -2.77
N LEU A 506 -10.57 -9.31 -1.65
CA LEU A 506 -11.16 -7.98 -1.56
C LEU A 506 -10.07 -6.96 -1.23
N LEU A 507 -9.62 -6.20 -2.22
CA LEU A 507 -8.50 -5.27 -2.07
C LEU A 507 -8.99 -3.88 -1.63
N ALA A 508 -8.50 -3.36 -0.51
CA ALA A 508 -8.63 -1.95 -0.18
C ALA A 508 -7.56 -1.14 -0.92
N THR A 509 -7.94 -0.01 -1.54
CA THR A 509 -7.03 0.86 -2.32
C THR A 509 -6.81 2.22 -1.65
N ARG A 510 -7.65 2.57 -0.65
CA ARG A 510 -7.62 3.85 0.08
C ARG A 510 -7.57 3.62 1.59
N GLY A 511 -6.94 4.55 2.31
CA GLY A 511 -6.74 4.43 3.76
C GLY A 511 -8.03 4.48 4.59
N HIS A 512 -9.07 5.18 4.10
CA HIS A 512 -10.33 5.39 4.82
C HIS A 512 -11.31 4.20 4.72
N VAL A 513 -11.06 3.26 3.81
CA VAL A 513 -11.96 2.16 3.44
C VAL A 513 -12.45 1.38 4.64
N LEU A 514 -11.54 0.90 5.50
CA LEU A 514 -11.90 0.06 6.65
C LEU A 514 -12.82 0.77 7.64
N GLU A 515 -12.66 2.09 7.79
CA GLU A 515 -13.49 2.91 8.67
C GLU A 515 -14.90 3.10 8.10
N THR A 516 -15.00 3.48 6.82
CA THR A 516 -16.29 3.69 6.17
C THR A 516 -17.02 2.37 5.96
N PHE A 517 -16.32 1.30 5.58
CA PHE A 517 -16.91 -0.01 5.37
C PHE A 517 -17.56 -0.55 6.64
N ALA A 518 -16.92 -0.39 7.79
CA ALA A 518 -17.50 -0.76 9.09
C ALA A 518 -18.80 -0.02 9.45
N ARG A 519 -19.09 1.10 8.79
CA ARG A 519 -20.23 1.98 9.03
C ARG A 519 -21.35 1.86 7.99
N ILE A 520 -21.18 1.04 6.96
CA ILE A 520 -22.15 0.95 5.87
C ILE A 520 -23.51 0.50 6.38
N THR A 521 -24.54 1.21 5.91
CA THR A 521 -25.95 0.95 6.16
C THR A 521 -26.66 0.44 4.91
N ASP A 522 -26.19 0.82 3.73
CA ASP A 522 -26.85 0.56 2.45
C ASP A 522 -25.81 0.13 1.41
N VAL A 523 -26.07 -0.97 0.71
CA VAL A 523 -25.26 -1.47 -0.39
C VAL A 523 -26.09 -1.41 -1.67
N VAL A 524 -25.61 -0.62 -2.61
CA VAL A 524 -26.21 -0.40 -3.92
C VAL A 524 -25.39 -1.19 -4.94
N PHE A 525 -26.04 -2.12 -5.61
CA PHE A 525 -25.42 -2.92 -6.67
C PHE A 525 -25.86 -2.39 -8.03
N ASP A 526 -24.92 -2.26 -8.95
CA ASP A 526 -25.26 -2.33 -10.36
C ASP A 526 -25.73 -3.74 -10.73
N LYS A 527 -26.62 -3.87 -11.71
CA LYS A 527 -27.04 -5.20 -12.19
C LYS A 527 -25.93 -5.83 -13.03
N THR A 528 -25.63 -5.22 -14.16
CA THR A 528 -24.91 -5.84 -15.27
C THR A 528 -23.44 -5.99 -14.90
N GLY A 529 -22.90 -7.20 -15.05
CA GLY A 529 -21.51 -7.53 -14.71
C GLY A 529 -21.15 -7.50 -13.21
N THR A 530 -22.08 -7.04 -12.37
CA THR A 530 -21.93 -7.03 -10.90
C THR A 530 -22.75 -8.12 -10.25
N LEU A 531 -24.09 -8.03 -10.26
CA LEU A 531 -24.97 -9.12 -9.77
C LEU A 531 -25.05 -10.28 -10.74
N THR A 532 -24.80 -10.00 -12.02
CA THR A 532 -24.80 -10.98 -13.10
C THR A 532 -23.38 -11.27 -13.59
N GLN A 533 -23.22 -12.34 -14.36
CA GLN A 533 -21.92 -12.76 -14.90
C GLN A 533 -21.49 -11.98 -16.15
N ASN A 534 -22.38 -11.16 -16.73
CA ASN A 534 -22.19 -10.54 -18.05
C ASN A 534 -21.95 -11.59 -19.15
N GLU A 535 -22.49 -12.79 -18.93
CA GLU A 535 -22.49 -13.90 -19.88
C GLU A 535 -23.93 -14.07 -20.36
N MET A 536 -24.26 -13.43 -21.48
CA MET A 536 -25.56 -13.62 -22.11
C MET A 536 -25.70 -15.10 -22.50
N ARG A 537 -26.83 -15.71 -22.16
CA ARG A 537 -27.19 -17.06 -22.58
C ARG A 537 -28.53 -17.04 -23.27
N VAL A 538 -28.69 -17.90 -24.27
CA VAL A 538 -29.98 -18.11 -24.90
C VAL A 538 -30.87 -18.81 -23.87
N ALA A 539 -31.85 -18.08 -23.35
CA ALA A 539 -32.82 -18.62 -22.40
C ALA A 539 -33.91 -19.41 -23.12
N ARG A 540 -34.37 -18.87 -24.26
CA ARG A 540 -35.41 -19.51 -25.07
C ARG A 540 -35.37 -19.03 -26.52
N VAL A 541 -35.62 -19.94 -27.44
CA VAL A 541 -35.90 -19.64 -28.84
C VAL A 541 -37.37 -19.88 -29.09
N VAL A 542 -38.09 -18.85 -29.55
CA VAL A 542 -39.52 -18.88 -29.84
C VAL A 542 -39.69 -18.72 -31.34
N PRO A 543 -39.95 -19.81 -32.08
CA PRO A 543 -40.28 -19.74 -33.50
C PRO A 543 -41.54 -18.90 -33.71
N LEU A 544 -41.48 -17.99 -34.68
CA LEU A 544 -42.62 -17.19 -35.14
C LEU A 544 -43.10 -17.64 -36.53
N GLY A 545 -42.26 -18.37 -37.26
CA GLY A 545 -42.58 -19.07 -38.51
C GLY A 545 -42.45 -20.60 -38.37
N ASN A 546 -42.30 -21.30 -39.50
CA ASN A 546 -42.29 -22.77 -39.56
C ASN A 546 -40.91 -23.43 -39.32
N LEU A 547 -39.88 -22.64 -38.99
CA LEU A 547 -38.53 -23.16 -38.79
C LEU A 547 -38.37 -23.78 -37.40
N ARG A 548 -37.56 -24.85 -37.32
CA ARG A 548 -37.17 -25.48 -36.05
C ARG A 548 -36.17 -24.60 -35.30
N ALA A 549 -36.17 -24.68 -33.97
CA ALA A 549 -35.34 -23.87 -33.09
C ALA A 549 -33.83 -24.04 -33.37
N GLU A 550 -33.39 -25.25 -33.74
CA GLU A 550 -31.98 -25.50 -34.07
C GLU A 550 -31.57 -24.77 -35.35
N THR A 551 -32.43 -24.74 -36.37
CA THR A 551 -32.19 -24.02 -37.62
C THR A 551 -32.16 -22.50 -37.38
N ILE A 552 -33.05 -21.99 -36.53
CA ILE A 552 -33.08 -20.58 -36.14
C ILE A 552 -31.76 -20.18 -35.44
N LEU A 553 -31.27 -21.01 -34.52
CA LEU A 553 -30.00 -20.75 -33.83
C LEU A 553 -28.81 -20.73 -34.78
N LEU A 554 -28.77 -21.64 -35.75
CA LEU A 554 -27.72 -21.66 -36.77
C LEU A 554 -27.73 -20.40 -37.63
N LEU A 555 -28.91 -19.98 -38.11
CA LEU A 555 -29.05 -18.73 -38.87
C LEU A 555 -28.62 -17.51 -38.04
N ALA A 556 -29.03 -17.45 -36.78
CA ALA A 556 -28.67 -16.37 -35.87
C ALA A 556 -27.17 -16.34 -35.55
N ALA A 557 -26.54 -17.50 -35.34
CA ALA A 557 -25.11 -17.62 -35.08
C ALA A 557 -24.26 -17.21 -36.29
N GLU A 558 -24.66 -17.61 -37.49
CA GLU A 558 -23.95 -17.26 -38.73
C GLU A 558 -24.08 -15.77 -39.07
N LEU A 559 -25.25 -15.15 -38.84
CA LEU A 559 -25.40 -13.71 -39.00
C LEU A 559 -24.53 -12.91 -38.01
N GLU A 560 -24.25 -13.46 -36.84
CA GLU A 560 -23.44 -12.83 -35.80
C GLU A 560 -21.98 -13.31 -35.80
N LEU A 561 -21.57 -14.09 -36.81
CA LEU A 561 -20.22 -14.63 -36.91
C LEU A 561 -19.21 -13.47 -37.08
N GLY A 562 -18.26 -13.36 -36.14
CA GLY A 562 -17.26 -12.28 -36.13
C GLY A 562 -17.69 -11.01 -35.38
N SER A 563 -18.92 -10.95 -34.87
CA SER A 563 -19.39 -9.89 -33.97
C SER A 563 -18.80 -10.05 -32.58
N GLY A 564 -18.19 -8.99 -32.04
CA GLY A 564 -17.65 -8.96 -30.68
C GLY A 564 -18.72 -8.80 -29.58
N HIS A 565 -20.00 -8.71 -29.95
CA HIS A 565 -21.09 -8.41 -29.03
C HIS A 565 -21.40 -9.60 -28.08
N PRO A 566 -21.70 -9.39 -26.79
CA PRO A 566 -22.05 -10.49 -25.87
C PRO A 566 -23.21 -11.37 -26.37
N LEU A 567 -24.20 -10.78 -27.05
CA LEU A 567 -25.31 -11.50 -27.69
C LEU A 567 -24.84 -12.45 -28.80
N ALA A 568 -23.89 -12.02 -29.63
CA ALA A 568 -23.32 -12.84 -30.69
C ALA A 568 -22.62 -14.09 -30.14
N ARG A 569 -21.88 -13.92 -29.04
CA ARG A 569 -21.21 -15.02 -28.33
C ARG A 569 -22.22 -16.00 -27.73
N ALA A 570 -23.35 -15.51 -27.23
CA ALA A 570 -24.42 -16.35 -26.70
C ALA A 570 -25.05 -17.22 -27.79
N LEU A 571 -25.34 -16.63 -28.95
CA LEU A 571 -25.96 -17.30 -30.10
C LEU A 571 -25.01 -18.33 -30.74
N THR A 572 -23.75 -17.93 -30.97
CA THR A 572 -22.72 -18.83 -31.53
C THR A 572 -22.38 -19.98 -30.56
N GLY A 573 -22.33 -19.71 -29.26
CA GLY A 573 -22.18 -20.75 -28.23
C GLY A 573 -23.33 -21.76 -28.25
N ALA A 574 -24.58 -21.27 -28.21
CA ALA A 574 -25.76 -22.14 -28.24
C ALA A 574 -25.89 -22.96 -29.53
N ALA A 575 -25.41 -22.44 -30.67
CA ALA A 575 -25.41 -23.16 -31.95
C ALA A 575 -24.35 -24.28 -32.00
N ASN A 576 -23.19 -24.12 -31.33
CA ASN A 576 -22.14 -25.14 -31.30
C ASN A 576 -22.49 -26.38 -30.48
N ASP A 577 -23.37 -26.25 -29.49
CA ASP A 577 -23.83 -27.36 -28.65
C ASP A 577 -24.91 -28.23 -29.33
N ALA A 578 -25.42 -27.82 -30.51
CA ALA A 578 -26.45 -28.55 -31.24
C ALA A 578 -25.86 -29.64 -32.17
N PRO A 579 -26.24 -30.92 -32.03
CA PRO A 579 -25.71 -32.01 -32.85
C PRO A 579 -26.28 -32.02 -34.28
N GLY A 580 -25.39 -32.14 -35.27
CA GLY A 580 -25.72 -32.34 -36.69
C GLY A 580 -25.73 -31.05 -37.51
N MET A 581 -24.55 -30.60 -37.97
CA MET A 581 -24.41 -29.35 -38.74
C MET A 581 -24.55 -29.56 -40.24
N LEU A 582 -25.48 -28.81 -40.85
CA LEU A 582 -25.37 -28.35 -42.25
C LEU A 582 -24.46 -27.12 -42.28
N ALA A 583 -23.56 -27.04 -43.26
CA ALA A 583 -22.71 -25.86 -43.46
C ALA A 583 -23.56 -24.70 -44.01
N VAL A 584 -24.09 -23.87 -43.12
CA VAL A 584 -24.72 -22.59 -43.46
C VAL A 584 -23.62 -21.53 -43.46
N ARG A 585 -23.61 -20.61 -44.43
CA ARG A 585 -22.63 -19.54 -44.50
C ARG A 585 -23.31 -18.23 -44.83
N ALA A 586 -23.15 -17.23 -43.96
CA ALA A 586 -23.60 -15.87 -44.26
C ALA A 586 -22.59 -15.13 -45.15
N THR A 587 -23.12 -14.37 -46.10
CA THR A 587 -22.37 -13.42 -46.95
C THR A 587 -22.96 -12.02 -46.80
N MET A 588 -22.23 -11.00 -47.26
CA MET A 588 -22.70 -9.60 -47.28
C MET A 588 -23.16 -9.07 -45.90
N LEU A 589 -22.45 -9.43 -44.83
CA LEU A 589 -22.76 -8.99 -43.47
C LEU A 589 -22.61 -7.46 -43.31
N MET A 590 -23.66 -6.81 -42.82
CA MET A 590 -23.70 -5.38 -42.51
C MET A 590 -24.20 -5.15 -41.09
N HIS A 591 -23.37 -4.52 -40.25
CA HIS A 591 -23.72 -4.19 -38.86
C HIS A 591 -24.29 -2.77 -38.78
N SER A 592 -25.46 -2.64 -38.15
CA SER A 592 -26.09 -1.36 -37.83
C SER A 592 -26.04 -1.15 -36.32
N ALA A 593 -25.19 -0.20 -35.89
CA ALA A 593 -24.91 0.04 -34.47
C ALA A 593 -26.20 0.36 -33.68
N GLY A 594 -26.44 -0.36 -32.59
CA GLY A 594 -27.64 -0.21 -31.75
C GLY A 594 -28.93 -0.79 -32.33
N GLU A 595 -28.89 -1.35 -33.55
CA GLU A 595 -30.07 -1.85 -34.24
C GLU A 595 -30.02 -3.35 -34.53
N GLY A 596 -28.92 -3.87 -35.10
CA GLY A 596 -28.79 -5.29 -35.46
C GLY A 596 -27.79 -5.59 -36.59
N VAL A 597 -27.87 -6.80 -37.13
CA VAL A 597 -27.04 -7.29 -38.24
C VAL A 597 -27.93 -7.76 -39.41
N GLU A 598 -27.58 -7.35 -40.62
CA GLU A 598 -28.15 -7.83 -41.87
C GLU A 598 -27.13 -8.73 -42.57
N GLY A 599 -27.59 -9.82 -43.20
CA GLY A 599 -26.75 -10.68 -44.02
C GLY A 599 -27.56 -11.48 -45.03
N GLU A 600 -26.86 -12.14 -45.93
CA GLU A 600 -27.44 -13.03 -46.93
C GLU A 600 -27.06 -14.48 -46.61
N ILE A 601 -28.05 -15.37 -46.52
CA ILE A 601 -27.84 -16.80 -46.30
C ILE A 601 -28.64 -17.54 -47.38
N ASN A 602 -27.99 -18.42 -48.14
CA ASN A 602 -28.61 -19.19 -49.23
C ASN A 602 -29.34 -18.32 -50.29
N GLY A 603 -28.89 -17.09 -50.52
CA GLY A 603 -29.53 -16.15 -51.46
C GLY A 603 -30.68 -15.34 -50.87
N GLU A 604 -31.05 -15.59 -49.60
CA GLU A 604 -32.11 -14.86 -48.90
C GLU A 604 -31.51 -13.83 -47.95
N ARG A 605 -32.16 -12.65 -47.88
CA ARG A 605 -31.75 -11.58 -46.98
C ARG A 605 -32.41 -11.75 -45.62
N LEU A 606 -31.60 -11.82 -44.57
CA LEU A 606 -32.04 -11.93 -43.19
C LEU A 606 -31.55 -10.76 -42.34
N ARG A 607 -32.33 -10.41 -41.31
CA ARG A 607 -31.93 -9.48 -40.26
C ARG A 607 -32.13 -10.10 -38.89
N ILE A 608 -31.17 -9.86 -38.01
CA ILE A 608 -31.27 -10.10 -36.57
C ILE A 608 -31.10 -8.79 -35.81
N GLY A 609 -31.96 -8.48 -34.84
CA GLY A 609 -31.85 -7.25 -34.07
C GLY A 609 -33.15 -6.78 -33.40
N THR A 610 -33.28 -5.46 -33.26
CA THR A 610 -34.46 -4.80 -32.69
C THR A 610 -35.70 -4.98 -33.58
N ALA A 611 -36.90 -4.85 -32.98
CA ALA A 611 -38.16 -5.00 -33.71
C ALA A 611 -38.32 -4.01 -34.87
N THR A 612 -37.82 -2.78 -34.72
CA THR A 612 -37.85 -1.75 -35.77
C THR A 612 -36.93 -2.13 -36.93
N PHE A 613 -35.72 -2.58 -36.64
CA PHE A 613 -34.72 -2.94 -37.64
C PHE A 613 -35.13 -4.14 -38.49
N VAL A 614 -35.61 -5.21 -37.84
CA VAL A 614 -36.09 -6.43 -38.52
C VAL A 614 -37.42 -6.15 -39.21
N GLY A 615 -38.32 -5.40 -38.59
CA GLY A 615 -39.63 -5.06 -39.14
C GLY A 615 -39.55 -4.29 -40.46
N ALA A 616 -38.53 -3.46 -40.64
CA ALA A 616 -38.29 -2.75 -41.90
C ALA A 616 -37.97 -3.68 -43.09
N LEU A 617 -37.43 -4.88 -42.85
CA LEU A 617 -37.22 -5.91 -43.87
C LEU A 617 -38.48 -6.78 -44.06
N VAL A 618 -39.14 -7.13 -42.96
CA VAL A 618 -40.30 -8.02 -42.96
C VAL A 618 -41.53 -7.38 -43.63
N GLY A 619 -41.75 -6.09 -43.41
CA GLY A 619 -42.87 -5.35 -44.02
C GLY A 619 -44.27 -5.72 -43.50
N LYS A 620 -44.37 -6.54 -42.43
CA LYS A 620 -45.63 -6.91 -41.75
C LYS A 620 -45.58 -6.56 -40.27
N PRO A 621 -46.70 -6.09 -39.68
CA PRO A 621 -46.75 -5.80 -38.25
C PRO A 621 -46.52 -7.08 -37.43
N LEU A 622 -45.68 -6.97 -36.40
CA LEU A 622 -45.45 -8.04 -35.44
C LEU A 622 -46.64 -8.12 -34.48
N ALA A 623 -47.16 -9.32 -34.23
CA ALA A 623 -48.25 -9.50 -33.28
C ALA A 623 -47.82 -9.04 -31.88
N GLN A 624 -48.67 -8.29 -31.17
CA GLN A 624 -48.37 -7.80 -29.82
C GLN A 624 -48.08 -8.93 -28.81
N SER A 625 -48.64 -10.12 -29.02
CA SER A 625 -48.35 -11.33 -28.23
C SER A 625 -46.96 -11.92 -28.50
N ALA A 626 -46.30 -11.55 -29.59
CA ALA A 626 -45.00 -12.09 -30.00
C ALA A 626 -43.81 -11.39 -29.32
N ILE A 627 -44.01 -10.20 -28.75
CA ILE A 627 -43.06 -9.52 -27.84
C ILE A 627 -43.76 -9.31 -26.50
N PRO A 628 -43.80 -10.33 -25.64
CA PRO A 628 -44.32 -10.16 -24.30
C PRO A 628 -43.44 -9.18 -23.50
N GLU A 629 -44.03 -8.35 -22.62
CA GLU A 629 -43.29 -7.61 -21.60
C GLU A 629 -42.70 -8.62 -20.60
N HIS A 630 -41.49 -9.11 -20.88
CA HIS A 630 -40.83 -10.16 -20.09
C HIS A 630 -39.45 -9.71 -19.62
N SER A 631 -38.91 -10.46 -18.68
CA SER A 631 -37.65 -10.22 -17.97
C SER A 631 -36.36 -10.39 -18.78
N HIS A 632 -36.47 -10.81 -20.03
CA HIS A 632 -35.33 -11.18 -20.88
C HIS A 632 -35.04 -10.10 -21.92
N SER A 633 -33.78 -9.98 -22.32
CA SER A 633 -33.39 -9.22 -23.51
C SER A 633 -33.86 -10.00 -24.74
N GLN A 634 -34.53 -9.33 -25.68
CA GLN A 634 -35.15 -10.01 -26.83
C GLN A 634 -34.52 -9.51 -28.12
N VAL A 635 -34.10 -10.44 -28.97
CA VAL A 635 -33.73 -10.14 -30.37
C VAL A 635 -34.67 -10.89 -31.30
N LEU A 636 -34.99 -10.26 -32.43
CA LEU A 636 -35.86 -10.84 -33.44
C LEU A 636 -35.02 -11.25 -34.66
N LEU A 637 -35.45 -12.31 -35.32
CA LEU A 637 -34.91 -12.78 -36.58
C LEU A 637 -36.03 -12.76 -37.63
N GLY A 638 -35.75 -12.20 -38.80
CA GLY A 638 -36.74 -12.10 -39.87
C GLY A 638 -36.12 -11.99 -41.26
N GLN A 639 -36.95 -12.27 -42.25
CA GLN A 639 -36.65 -12.16 -43.67
C GLN A 639 -37.76 -11.38 -44.40
N SER A 640 -37.61 -11.13 -45.69
CA SER A 640 -38.62 -10.40 -46.44
C SER A 640 -39.99 -11.09 -46.37
N GLY A 641 -41.00 -10.38 -45.86
CA GLY A 641 -42.37 -10.90 -45.74
C GLY A 641 -42.65 -11.83 -44.56
N GLU A 642 -41.66 -12.22 -43.74
CA GLU A 642 -41.86 -13.20 -42.65
C GLU A 642 -40.99 -12.95 -41.40
N TRP A 643 -41.62 -13.02 -40.22
CA TRP A 643 -40.95 -13.07 -38.93
C TRP A 643 -40.55 -14.53 -38.63
N LEU A 644 -39.26 -14.81 -38.46
CA LEU A 644 -38.77 -16.18 -38.28
C LEU A 644 -38.78 -16.60 -36.82
N ALA A 645 -38.24 -15.76 -35.93
CA ALA A 645 -38.15 -16.09 -34.51
C ALA A 645 -37.97 -14.88 -33.59
N ARG A 646 -38.33 -15.08 -32.32
CA ARG A 646 -37.83 -14.30 -31.20
C ARG A 646 -36.84 -15.14 -30.41
N ILE A 647 -35.71 -14.57 -30.05
CA ILE A 647 -34.72 -15.21 -29.20
C ILE A 647 -34.64 -14.39 -27.90
N ASP A 648 -35.03 -15.04 -26.81
CA ASP A 648 -34.95 -14.50 -25.46
C ASP A 648 -33.57 -14.84 -24.90
N LEU A 649 -32.81 -13.81 -24.53
CA LEU A 649 -31.51 -13.91 -23.89
C LEU A 649 -31.59 -13.41 -22.46
N ASP A 650 -30.92 -14.13 -21.57
CA ASP A 650 -30.83 -13.75 -20.17
C ASP A 650 -29.38 -13.60 -19.74
N ASP A 651 -29.18 -12.78 -18.71
CA ASP A 651 -27.91 -12.61 -18.02
C ASP A 651 -28.05 -13.21 -16.63
N ALA A 652 -27.51 -14.43 -16.48
CA ALA A 652 -27.70 -15.21 -15.26
C ALA A 652 -27.07 -14.48 -14.05
N PRO A 653 -27.77 -14.46 -12.89
CA PRO A 653 -27.18 -13.96 -11.67
C PRO A 653 -25.98 -14.82 -11.27
N ARG A 654 -25.02 -14.21 -10.56
CA ARG A 654 -23.88 -14.96 -10.02
C ARG A 654 -24.39 -16.03 -9.03
N PRO A 655 -23.84 -17.26 -9.06
CA PRO A 655 -24.25 -18.34 -8.17
C PRO A 655 -24.21 -17.98 -6.68
N ASP A 656 -23.28 -17.12 -6.30
CA ASP A 656 -23.07 -16.68 -4.91
C ASP A 656 -23.81 -15.36 -4.56
N ALA A 657 -24.50 -14.73 -5.53
CA ALA A 657 -25.17 -13.45 -5.32
C ALA A 657 -26.23 -13.52 -4.21
N ARG A 658 -27.08 -14.56 -4.23
CA ARG A 658 -28.14 -14.71 -3.22
C ARG A 658 -27.55 -14.83 -1.81
N ALA A 659 -26.56 -15.73 -1.65
CA ALA A 659 -25.89 -15.95 -0.37
C ALA A 659 -25.17 -14.69 0.14
N ALA A 660 -24.51 -13.95 -0.76
CA ALA A 660 -23.85 -12.68 -0.43
C ALA A 660 -24.84 -11.62 0.07
N LEU A 661 -25.97 -11.47 -0.63
CA LEU A 661 -27.01 -10.51 -0.28
C LEU A 661 -27.67 -10.87 1.06
N ASP A 662 -27.95 -12.14 1.30
CA ASP A 662 -28.51 -12.62 2.57
C ASP A 662 -27.53 -12.39 3.73
N ALA A 663 -26.23 -12.63 3.53
CA ALA A 663 -25.19 -12.34 4.52
C ALA A 663 -25.05 -10.84 4.81
N LEU A 664 -25.12 -9.98 3.79
CA LEU A 664 -25.12 -8.52 3.96
C LEU A 664 -26.37 -8.02 4.71
N ARG A 665 -27.55 -8.59 4.42
CA ARG A 665 -28.80 -8.30 5.17
C ARG A 665 -28.71 -8.74 6.62
N ALA A 666 -28.18 -9.94 6.87
CA ALA A 666 -27.94 -10.44 8.24
C ALA A 666 -26.94 -9.55 8.99
N ALA A 667 -26.00 -8.93 8.27
CA ALA A 667 -25.12 -7.90 8.80
C ALA A 667 -25.80 -6.51 8.96
N GLY A 668 -27.09 -6.38 8.68
CA GLY A 668 -27.87 -5.15 8.87
C GLY A 668 -27.75 -4.12 7.75
N ALA A 669 -27.24 -4.50 6.57
CA ALA A 669 -27.22 -3.63 5.40
C ALA A 669 -28.52 -3.76 4.58
N ARG A 670 -29.06 -2.63 4.12
CA ARG A 670 -30.14 -2.59 3.13
C ARG A 670 -29.55 -2.75 1.73
N ILE A 671 -30.21 -3.57 0.91
CA ILE A 671 -29.73 -3.91 -0.44
C ILE A 671 -30.56 -3.19 -1.47
N HIS A 672 -29.91 -2.51 -2.41
CA HIS A 672 -30.53 -1.82 -3.54
C HIS A 672 -29.93 -2.27 -4.86
N VAL A 673 -30.72 -2.19 -5.93
CA VAL A 673 -30.28 -2.46 -7.31
C VAL A 673 -30.58 -1.27 -8.19
N LEU A 674 -29.56 -0.83 -8.92
CA LEU A 674 -29.67 0.16 -9.99
C LEU A 674 -29.30 -0.51 -11.32
N SER A 675 -30.02 -0.20 -12.39
CA SER A 675 -29.63 -0.65 -13.73
C SER A 675 -30.21 0.26 -14.81
N GLY A 676 -29.50 0.37 -15.93
CA GLY A 676 -29.99 1.00 -17.15
C GLY A 676 -31.02 0.16 -17.91
N ASP A 677 -31.18 -1.11 -17.53
CA ASP A 677 -32.06 -2.07 -18.21
C ASP A 677 -33.55 -1.73 -18.04
N VAL A 678 -34.36 -2.43 -18.85
CA VAL A 678 -35.82 -2.35 -18.79
C VAL A 678 -36.36 -2.84 -17.44
N PRO A 679 -37.45 -2.23 -16.92
CA PRO A 679 -37.98 -2.56 -15.59
C PRO A 679 -38.22 -4.05 -15.36
N ALA A 680 -38.81 -4.75 -16.33
CA ALA A 680 -39.11 -6.17 -16.21
C ALA A 680 -37.86 -7.03 -15.90
N ALA A 681 -36.71 -6.72 -16.51
CA ALA A 681 -35.46 -7.44 -16.30
C ALA A 681 -34.84 -7.16 -14.92
N VAL A 682 -34.90 -5.91 -14.47
CA VAL A 682 -34.37 -5.52 -13.15
C VAL A 682 -35.23 -6.11 -12.02
N HIS A 683 -36.56 -6.07 -12.16
CA HIS A 683 -37.48 -6.65 -11.19
C HIS A 683 -37.36 -8.19 -11.12
N ALA A 684 -37.13 -8.87 -12.23
CA ALA A 684 -36.92 -10.32 -12.21
C ALA A 684 -35.70 -10.73 -11.37
N ILE A 685 -34.56 -10.08 -11.58
CA ILE A 685 -33.36 -10.30 -10.76
C ILE A 685 -33.61 -9.91 -9.30
N ALA A 686 -34.34 -8.81 -9.06
CA ALA A 686 -34.70 -8.42 -7.70
C ALA A 686 -35.53 -9.52 -7.00
N ARG A 687 -36.52 -10.13 -7.65
CA ARG A 687 -37.30 -11.25 -7.08
C ARG A 687 -36.46 -12.47 -6.82
N GLU A 688 -35.65 -12.87 -7.79
CA GLU A 688 -34.77 -14.05 -7.68
C GLU A 688 -33.79 -13.90 -6.50
N LEU A 689 -33.24 -12.70 -6.32
CA LEU A 689 -32.31 -12.38 -5.24
C LEU A 689 -32.98 -11.90 -3.93
N GLY A 690 -34.32 -11.87 -3.88
CA GLY A 690 -35.10 -11.49 -2.70
C GLY A 690 -34.95 -10.02 -2.27
N ILE A 691 -34.77 -9.11 -3.22
CA ILE A 691 -34.62 -7.66 -3.00
C ILE A 691 -36.01 -7.01 -3.02
N ASN A 692 -36.29 -6.13 -2.05
CA ASN A 692 -37.59 -5.46 -1.95
C ASN A 692 -37.81 -4.52 -3.16
N GLU A 693 -38.78 -4.87 -4.01
CA GLU A 693 -39.06 -4.15 -5.26
C GLU A 693 -39.62 -2.73 -5.06
N ALA A 694 -40.33 -2.47 -3.95
CA ALA A 694 -41.08 -1.22 -3.77
C ALA A 694 -40.17 0.00 -3.53
N ASP A 695 -39.05 -0.19 -2.83
CA ASP A 695 -38.22 0.92 -2.35
C ASP A 695 -36.76 0.84 -2.80
N ASN A 696 -36.30 -0.33 -3.27
CA ASN A 696 -34.87 -0.59 -3.43
C ASN A 696 -34.46 -0.97 -4.86
N VAL A 697 -35.34 -0.76 -5.85
CA VAL A 697 -35.06 -1.09 -7.25
C VAL A 697 -35.27 0.15 -8.12
N GLN A 698 -34.28 0.50 -8.93
CA GLN A 698 -34.40 1.54 -9.95
C GLN A 698 -33.94 0.99 -11.30
N ALA A 699 -34.90 0.89 -12.22
CA ALA A 699 -34.66 0.56 -13.63
C ALA A 699 -34.53 1.82 -14.50
N ARG A 700 -34.05 1.66 -15.73
CA ARG A 700 -33.76 2.74 -16.69
C ARG A 700 -32.96 3.90 -16.07
N ALA A 701 -32.04 3.56 -15.17
CA ALA A 701 -31.22 4.53 -14.47
C ALA A 701 -30.07 4.98 -15.36
N THR A 702 -30.12 6.23 -15.82
CA THR A 702 -28.95 6.89 -16.45
C THR A 702 -27.86 7.11 -15.39
N PRO A 703 -26.59 7.32 -15.79
CA PRO A 703 -25.50 7.62 -14.84
C PRO A 703 -25.85 8.77 -13.88
N GLN A 704 -26.49 9.83 -14.38
CA GLN A 704 -26.95 10.96 -13.58
C GLN A 704 -28.00 10.55 -12.54
N ARG A 705 -28.96 9.70 -12.95
CA ARG A 705 -30.05 9.24 -12.08
C ARG A 705 -29.55 8.27 -11.00
N LYS A 706 -28.55 7.44 -11.34
CA LYS A 706 -27.82 6.61 -10.35
C LYS A 706 -27.13 7.49 -9.29
N LEU A 707 -26.50 8.59 -9.71
CA LEU A 707 -25.86 9.55 -8.82
C LEU A 707 -26.88 10.23 -7.89
N GLU A 708 -27.97 10.76 -8.45
CA GLU A 708 -29.06 11.40 -7.70
C GLU A 708 -29.68 10.46 -6.66
N TYR A 709 -29.83 9.17 -7.00
CA TYR A 709 -30.34 8.15 -6.08
C TYR A 709 -29.39 7.94 -4.88
N VAL A 710 -28.09 7.80 -5.15
CA VAL A 710 -27.07 7.69 -4.07
C VAL A 710 -27.06 8.95 -3.20
N GLU A 711 -27.13 10.14 -3.80
CA GLU A 711 -27.19 11.40 -3.06
C GLU A 711 -28.47 11.54 -2.23
N ALA A 712 -29.60 11.03 -2.72
CA ALA A 712 -30.84 11.00 -1.95
C ALA A 712 -30.73 10.10 -0.71
N LEU A 713 -30.10 8.93 -0.83
CA LEU A 713 -29.81 8.07 0.32
C LEU A 713 -28.85 8.75 1.32
N GLN A 714 -27.77 9.34 0.82
CA GLN A 714 -26.80 10.06 1.66
C GLN A 714 -27.44 11.23 2.42
N ARG A 715 -28.35 11.98 1.79
CA ARG A 715 -29.13 13.06 2.45
C ARG A 715 -30.01 12.56 3.59
N LYS A 716 -30.46 11.29 3.54
CA LYS A 716 -31.19 10.63 4.63
C LYS A 716 -30.26 10.15 5.77
N GLY A 717 -28.96 10.45 5.71
CA GLY A 717 -27.95 10.02 6.69
C GLY A 717 -27.39 8.62 6.43
N CYS A 718 -27.72 7.99 5.30
CA CYS A 718 -27.24 6.65 4.96
C CYS A 718 -25.75 6.66 4.58
N VAL A 719 -25.01 5.64 4.98
CA VAL A 719 -23.63 5.41 4.55
C VAL A 719 -23.67 4.37 3.43
N VAL A 720 -23.56 4.85 2.18
CA VAL A 720 -23.82 4.07 0.97
C VAL A 720 -22.54 3.48 0.38
N ALA A 721 -22.51 2.16 0.22
CA ALA A 721 -21.57 1.45 -0.66
C ALA A 721 -22.16 1.35 -2.07
N MET A 722 -21.39 1.69 -3.11
CA MET A 722 -21.74 1.41 -4.50
C MET A 722 -20.83 0.31 -5.05
N VAL A 723 -21.42 -0.76 -5.61
CA VAL A 723 -20.72 -1.88 -6.24
C VAL A 723 -21.02 -1.88 -7.74
N GLY A 724 -19.98 -1.85 -8.58
CA GLY A 724 -20.13 -1.77 -10.04
C GLY A 724 -18.88 -2.22 -10.81
N ASP A 725 -18.97 -2.35 -12.13
CA ASP A 725 -17.86 -2.81 -12.99
C ASP A 725 -17.41 -1.76 -14.05
N GLY A 726 -18.23 -0.75 -14.32
CA GLY A 726 -18.11 0.08 -15.53
C GLY A 726 -17.59 1.52 -15.39
N ILE A 727 -17.16 2.07 -16.53
CA ILE A 727 -16.90 3.51 -16.75
C ILE A 727 -18.19 4.33 -16.57
N ASN A 728 -19.34 3.75 -16.96
CA ASN A 728 -20.65 4.38 -16.86
C ASN A 728 -21.05 4.71 -15.41
N ASP A 729 -20.47 4.01 -14.43
CA ASP A 729 -20.72 4.22 -13.01
C ASP A 729 -19.63 5.05 -12.32
N ALA A 730 -18.60 5.50 -13.05
CA ALA A 730 -17.49 6.26 -12.47
C ALA A 730 -17.95 7.51 -11.67
N PRO A 731 -18.94 8.32 -12.13
CA PRO A 731 -19.44 9.44 -11.35
C PRO A 731 -20.12 9.02 -10.05
N VAL A 732 -20.86 7.90 -10.07
CA VAL A 732 -21.61 7.37 -8.92
C VAL A 732 -20.66 6.75 -7.90
N LEU A 733 -19.69 5.97 -8.37
CA LEU A 733 -18.62 5.39 -7.56
C LEU A 733 -17.82 6.50 -6.88
N ALA A 734 -17.44 7.57 -7.59
CA ALA A 734 -16.70 8.68 -7.00
C ALA A 734 -17.47 9.43 -5.88
N LYS A 735 -18.81 9.40 -5.90
CA LYS A 735 -19.65 10.10 -4.91
C LYS A 735 -20.07 9.22 -3.72
N ALA A 736 -20.12 7.91 -3.90
CA ALA A 736 -20.48 6.97 -2.86
C ALA A 736 -19.58 7.14 -1.61
N ALA A 737 -20.08 6.81 -0.43
CA ALA A 737 -19.26 6.86 0.77
C ALA A 737 -18.15 5.79 0.72
N LEU A 738 -18.43 4.69 0.02
CA LEU A 738 -17.47 3.68 -0.36
C LEU A 738 -17.79 3.17 -1.77
N SER A 739 -16.80 3.14 -2.65
CA SER A 739 -16.90 2.55 -3.98
C SER A 739 -16.18 1.22 -4.07
N ILE A 740 -16.82 0.22 -4.68
CA ILE A 740 -16.30 -1.12 -4.84
C ILE A 740 -16.38 -1.49 -6.33
N ALA A 741 -15.23 -1.61 -6.98
CA ALA A 741 -15.15 -2.06 -8.37
C ALA A 741 -15.03 -3.58 -8.45
N MET A 742 -15.69 -4.20 -9.43
CA MET A 742 -15.48 -5.59 -9.78
C MET A 742 -14.08 -5.81 -10.36
N GLY A 743 -13.46 -6.96 -10.07
CA GLY A 743 -12.13 -7.31 -10.56
C GLY A 743 -12.03 -7.36 -12.08
N GLY A 744 -13.10 -7.76 -12.77
CA GLY A 744 -13.20 -7.71 -14.24
C GLY A 744 -13.51 -6.32 -14.82
N GLY A 745 -13.78 -5.33 -13.96
CA GLY A 745 -14.10 -3.97 -14.38
C GLY A 745 -12.94 -3.25 -15.08
N THR A 746 -13.24 -2.13 -15.73
CA THR A 746 -12.22 -1.36 -16.48
C THR A 746 -11.03 -0.92 -15.60
N ASP A 747 -9.84 -0.78 -16.19
CA ASP A 747 -8.64 -0.28 -15.49
C ASP A 747 -8.90 1.06 -14.77
N LEU A 748 -9.66 1.95 -15.41
CA LEU A 748 -10.06 3.25 -14.85
C LEU A 748 -11.00 3.10 -13.64
N ALA A 749 -11.99 2.19 -13.69
CA ALA A 749 -12.88 1.91 -12.56
C ALA A 749 -12.10 1.35 -11.36
N ARG A 750 -11.17 0.41 -11.59
CA ARG A 750 -10.31 -0.17 -10.53
C ARG A 750 -9.36 0.85 -9.90
N ALA A 751 -8.80 1.77 -10.69
CA ALA A 751 -7.88 2.79 -10.20
C ALA A 751 -8.55 3.84 -9.30
N ASN A 752 -9.82 4.14 -9.60
CA ASN A 752 -10.59 5.18 -8.91
C ASN A 752 -11.42 4.65 -7.74
N ALA A 753 -11.78 3.36 -7.73
CA ALA A 753 -12.55 2.76 -6.65
C ALA A 753 -11.76 2.66 -5.33
N ASP A 754 -12.47 2.76 -4.21
CA ASP A 754 -11.92 2.63 -2.86
C ASP A 754 -11.59 1.17 -2.52
N MET A 755 -12.33 0.24 -3.10
CA MET A 755 -12.09 -1.20 -3.02
C MET A 755 -12.21 -1.87 -4.38
N VAL A 756 -11.51 -2.99 -4.55
CA VAL A 756 -11.59 -3.83 -5.75
C VAL A 756 -11.84 -5.28 -5.35
N LEU A 757 -12.90 -5.88 -5.88
CA LEU A 757 -13.25 -7.27 -5.66
C LEU A 757 -12.57 -8.17 -6.70
N LEU A 758 -11.35 -8.64 -6.39
CA LEU A 758 -10.51 -9.42 -7.30
C LEU A 758 -11.06 -10.82 -7.58
N SER A 759 -11.69 -11.45 -6.58
CA SER A 759 -12.21 -12.81 -6.70
C SER A 759 -13.45 -12.94 -7.57
N GLY A 760 -14.15 -11.83 -7.86
CA GLY A 760 -15.46 -11.84 -8.51
C GLY A 760 -16.58 -12.48 -7.67
N ARG A 761 -16.29 -12.93 -6.44
CA ARG A 761 -17.26 -13.52 -5.50
C ARG A 761 -17.84 -12.45 -4.60
N LEU A 762 -19.14 -12.22 -4.72
CA LEU A 762 -19.87 -11.23 -3.93
C LEU A 762 -19.88 -11.56 -2.43
N THR A 763 -19.73 -12.84 -2.05
CA THR A 763 -19.66 -13.26 -0.63
C THR A 763 -18.51 -12.61 0.13
N ALA A 764 -17.40 -12.33 -0.56
CA ALA A 764 -16.26 -11.63 0.04
C ALA A 764 -16.60 -10.22 0.55
N LEU A 765 -17.67 -9.59 0.04
CA LEU A 765 -18.17 -8.30 0.55
C LEU A 765 -18.73 -8.45 1.97
N ALA A 766 -19.48 -9.51 2.24
CA ALA A 766 -20.02 -9.78 3.58
C ALA A 766 -18.89 -10.12 4.58
N ASP A 767 -17.96 -10.98 4.16
CA ASP A 767 -16.77 -11.32 4.96
C ASP A 767 -15.93 -10.08 5.26
N GLY A 768 -15.71 -9.25 4.23
CA GLY A 768 -14.98 -8.00 4.35
C GLY A 768 -15.62 -7.00 5.30
N LEU A 769 -16.95 -6.89 5.28
CA LEU A 769 -17.71 -6.07 6.22
C LEU A 769 -17.52 -6.57 7.67
N GLY A 770 -17.49 -7.89 7.87
CA GLY A 770 -17.15 -8.52 9.14
C GLY A 770 -15.74 -8.14 9.62
N VAL A 771 -14.75 -8.19 8.74
CA VAL A 771 -13.37 -7.78 9.03
C VAL A 771 -13.29 -6.30 9.41
N ALA A 772 -13.92 -5.43 8.65
CA ALA A 772 -13.95 -3.99 8.91
C ALA A 772 -14.57 -3.67 10.29
N ARG A 773 -15.70 -4.29 10.63
CA ARG A 773 -16.35 -4.12 11.95
C ARG A 773 -15.53 -4.68 13.10
N ALA A 774 -14.92 -5.85 12.92
CA ALA A 774 -14.00 -6.42 13.91
C ALA A 774 -12.80 -5.50 14.15
N THR A 775 -12.25 -4.91 13.08
CA THR A 775 -11.14 -3.95 13.13
C THR A 775 -11.51 -2.71 13.93
N ARG A 776 -12.68 -2.11 13.64
CA ARG A 776 -13.20 -0.97 14.40
C ARG A 776 -13.38 -1.29 15.89
N ARG A 777 -13.90 -2.48 16.21
CA ARG A 777 -14.07 -2.93 17.61
C ARG A 777 -12.73 -3.08 18.33
N VAL A 778 -11.76 -3.73 17.70
CA VAL A 778 -10.41 -3.93 18.25
C VAL A 778 -9.70 -2.60 18.49
N ILE A 779 -9.78 -1.67 17.55
CA ILE A 779 -9.24 -0.32 17.71
C ILE A 779 -9.91 0.41 18.89
N GLY A 780 -11.24 0.35 18.99
CA GLY A 780 -11.99 0.94 20.10
C GLY A 780 -11.60 0.35 21.46
N GLN A 781 -11.44 -0.98 21.54
CA GLN A 781 -10.96 -1.68 22.75
C GLN A 781 -9.56 -1.23 23.16
N ASN A 782 -8.64 -1.14 22.20
CA ASN A 782 -7.26 -0.75 22.47
C ASN A 782 -7.17 0.68 23.00
N ILE A 783 -8.02 1.57 22.51
CA ILE A 783 -8.07 2.97 22.94
C ILE A 783 -8.73 3.11 24.31
N ALA A 784 -9.86 2.43 24.53
CA ALA A 784 -10.49 2.40 25.84
C ALA A 784 -9.55 1.86 26.92
N TRP A 785 -8.80 0.79 26.60
CA TRP A 785 -7.77 0.23 27.47
C TRP A 785 -6.63 1.22 27.74
N ALA A 786 -6.08 1.84 26.69
CA ALA A 786 -4.99 2.80 26.83
C ALA A 786 -5.39 4.00 27.71
N ILE A 787 -6.60 4.54 27.52
CA ILE A 787 -7.12 5.63 28.34
C ILE A 787 -7.34 5.17 29.79
N GLY A 788 -8.03 4.04 29.99
CA GLY A 788 -8.34 3.51 31.32
C GLY A 788 -7.10 3.20 32.14
N TYR A 789 -6.09 2.55 31.54
CA TYR A 789 -4.82 2.27 32.21
C TYR A 789 -4.12 3.55 32.66
N ASN A 790 -3.96 4.54 31.77
CA ASN A 790 -3.25 5.78 32.11
C ASN A 790 -4.02 6.64 33.12
N ALA A 791 -5.36 6.67 33.04
CA ALA A 791 -6.20 7.39 33.99
C ALA A 791 -6.05 6.89 35.43
N ILE A 792 -5.71 5.61 35.61
CA ILE A 792 -5.46 5.01 36.94
C ILE A 792 -3.98 5.11 37.30
N ALA A 793 -3.08 4.74 36.39
CA ALA A 793 -1.67 4.58 36.71
C ALA A 793 -0.95 5.93 36.92
N VAL A 794 -1.34 7.00 36.23
CA VAL A 794 -0.72 8.32 36.39
C VAL A 794 -0.95 8.89 37.79
N PRO A 795 -2.19 9.02 38.31
CA PRO A 795 -2.41 9.48 39.67
C PRO A 795 -1.67 8.65 40.72
N LEU A 796 -1.66 7.32 40.58
CA LEU A 796 -0.95 6.44 41.52
C LEU A 796 0.58 6.68 41.50
N ALA A 797 1.16 6.93 40.33
CA ALA A 797 2.57 7.32 40.22
C ALA A 797 2.83 8.71 40.82
N MET A 798 1.93 9.68 40.61
CA MET A 798 2.03 11.02 41.21
C MET A 798 1.96 10.97 42.75
N MET A 799 1.14 10.06 43.30
CA MET A 799 1.03 9.79 44.75
C MET A 799 2.20 8.95 45.30
N GLY A 800 3.13 8.49 44.45
CA GLY A 800 4.31 7.71 44.85
C GLY A 800 4.02 6.24 45.17
N TRP A 801 2.84 5.71 44.80
CA TRP A 801 2.48 4.30 45.01
C TRP A 801 3.04 3.37 43.94
N ILE A 802 3.51 3.92 42.82
CA ILE A 802 4.12 3.18 41.71
C ILE A 802 5.58 3.60 41.60
N SER A 803 6.49 2.64 41.76
CA SER A 803 7.92 2.83 41.51
C SER A 803 8.25 2.78 40.02
N PRO A 804 9.42 3.29 39.57
CA PRO A 804 9.80 3.30 38.17
C PRO A 804 9.82 1.91 37.51
N TRP A 805 10.25 0.88 38.24
CA TRP A 805 10.28 -0.48 37.71
C TRP A 805 8.86 -1.07 37.56
N VAL A 806 7.95 -0.82 38.51
CA VAL A 806 6.54 -1.25 38.40
C VAL A 806 5.87 -0.52 37.23
N ALA A 807 6.15 0.77 37.06
CA ALA A 807 5.68 1.56 35.93
C ALA A 807 6.11 0.97 34.58
N ALA A 808 7.39 0.60 34.46
CA ALA A 808 7.94 -0.02 33.25
C ALA A 808 7.28 -1.38 32.94
N LEU A 809 7.07 -2.22 33.96
CA LEU A 809 6.40 -3.51 33.80
C LEU A 809 4.93 -3.33 33.36
N GLY A 810 4.19 -2.47 34.05
CA GLY A 810 2.78 -2.19 33.76
C GLY A 810 2.56 -1.63 32.35
N MET A 811 3.40 -0.68 31.93
CA MET A 811 3.33 -0.10 30.59
C MET A 811 3.61 -1.15 29.50
N SER A 812 4.58 -2.03 29.76
CA SER A 812 4.97 -3.08 28.83
C SER A 812 3.88 -4.14 28.69
N ALA A 813 3.29 -4.58 29.81
CA ALA A 813 2.14 -5.48 29.82
C ALA A 813 0.94 -4.88 29.07
N SER A 814 0.64 -3.60 29.32
CA SER A 814 -0.42 -2.85 28.62
C SER A 814 -0.18 -2.80 27.11
N SER A 815 1.05 -2.53 26.68
CA SER A 815 1.42 -2.50 25.26
C SER A 815 1.30 -3.88 24.61
N LEU A 816 1.73 -4.94 25.30
CA LEU A 816 1.62 -6.33 24.82
C LEU A 816 0.16 -6.78 24.67
N LEU A 817 -0.72 -6.42 25.60
CA LEU A 817 -2.16 -6.71 25.53
C LEU A 817 -2.78 -6.09 24.27
N VAL A 818 -2.42 -4.84 23.96
CA VAL A 818 -2.92 -4.10 22.81
C VAL A 818 -2.42 -4.70 21.49
N VAL A 819 -1.14 -5.07 21.41
CA VAL A 819 -0.57 -5.78 20.24
C VAL A 819 -1.22 -7.16 20.08
N GLY A 820 -1.40 -7.90 21.18
CA GLY A 820 -2.08 -9.20 21.18
C GLY A 820 -3.54 -9.12 20.72
N ASN A 821 -4.27 -8.08 21.16
CA ASN A 821 -5.65 -7.85 20.73
C ASN A 821 -5.72 -7.49 19.24
N ALA A 822 -4.79 -6.67 18.72
CA ALA A 822 -4.67 -6.39 17.29
C ALA A 822 -4.35 -7.66 16.48
N ALA A 823 -3.49 -8.54 16.99
CA ALA A 823 -3.13 -9.79 16.35
C ALA A 823 -4.31 -10.77 16.18
N ARG A 824 -5.40 -10.62 16.95
CA ARG A 824 -6.63 -11.44 16.76
C ARG A 824 -7.23 -11.27 15.37
N LEU A 825 -7.01 -10.13 14.72
CA LEU A 825 -7.49 -9.87 13.36
C LEU A 825 -6.85 -10.83 12.32
N HIS A 826 -5.66 -11.36 12.59
CA HIS A 826 -5.01 -12.37 11.73
C HIS A 826 -5.66 -13.76 11.81
N ARG A 827 -6.29 -14.12 12.93
CA ARG A 827 -6.71 -15.51 13.22
C ARG A 827 -8.15 -15.84 12.80
N GLY A 828 -8.93 -14.88 12.32
CA GLY A 828 -10.37 -15.01 12.18
C GLY A 828 -10.91 -15.75 10.95
N GLY A 829 -10.13 -16.63 10.29
CA GLY A 829 -10.52 -17.27 9.02
C GLY A 829 -10.55 -18.81 9.01
N GLY A 830 -10.67 -19.46 10.18
CA GLY A 830 -10.56 -20.93 10.27
C GLY A 830 -11.71 -21.64 10.98
N LYS A 831 -12.89 -21.04 11.12
CA LYS A 831 -14.11 -21.73 11.57
C LYS A 831 -15.32 -21.11 10.90
N GLY A 832 -16.02 -21.92 10.12
CA GLY A 832 -17.21 -21.59 9.33
C GLY A 832 -17.17 -22.44 8.08
#